data_AF-A0AAV9HZ23-F1
#
_entry.id   AF-A0AAV9HZ23-F1
#
_cell.length_a   1.000
_cell.length_b   1.000
_cell.length_c   1.000
_cell.angle_alpha   90.00
_cell.angle_beta   90.00
_cell.angle_gamma   90.00
#
_symmetry.space_group_name_H-M   'P 1'
#
loop_
_entity.id
_entity.type
_entity.pdbx_description
1 polymer ?
#
loop_
_entity_poly.entity_id
_entity_poly.type
_entity_poly.pdbx_seq_one_letter_code
_entity_poly.pdbx_strand_id
1 'polypeptide(L)'
;MNKLKPYQLPGAKLQPQLELDSLAGYGVDARDAAALRRAEAERFLEVIQDPQSPIPMPLIGKRDLQSVCIGDVCYRRLSSMSQTIATALSLCLLDNECVNMKHCRPISSRERLEKYVQRADIAAGEEFEATKNKEEAEEQEEDPRESIFALVDYITAILARLISQTADGEFWLLNTLAALVARTAKIKFLLVDIAENALVAANMGREVLEHSAEQNAHGDASKKADFDEEECEEALRIINANQLDGLASEQEASVASFCVNQNKYRSGLNNALRYTLNSLRFMNLSGLPATTYEMCLLVYDIGFEDFKTVLFQDRDLEYSASSDRDVLNTTQSAIIILNQILRQLQAGKPTRPIQDDDRTVVEWVYEELPDHDTTDTGKPSKLETQAIPLDSMADVVTVMVPLAFTSPILLAGLTKFRTMMALTGGVRDVVRSFQEGQFGTYCRLYTREFDQEAQGREILRLSQAFSRRTFSRCRLVDRMEDASARLFRKREENQDPNEQLDFDSLEKELTRCSVKMNKWLIDENSVTVACRRYVAGVMLAALALGAGGLTIGFTVGERIQGVDPFNLATYAWVLAAFVMLICKAVLVEHWSWSDFLQFNVRCKSVSELAATAQMDEQVIIAKLLHDDCGDGILVTRGPFNSVFRRQAGNSEDGFSINVKIKPSTLILSGLAPLKVVTPRGHAIVCLDHRRGTFLALVQHEGGKEKEHLVCDDIDRHIRDWKAPKPRSAWSNTHQLEPCKLHLTKTSDFKWKRVQGLCKLEEGEVVFV
;
A
#
# COMPACT_ATOMS: atom_id res chain seq x y z
N MET A 1 31.21 -3.86 19.31
CA MET A 1 30.34 -4.94 19.83
C MET A 1 30.86 -5.66 21.09
N ASN A 2 32.14 -5.57 21.50
CA ASN A 2 32.65 -6.20 22.74
C ASN A 2 32.24 -5.52 24.07
N LYS A 3 31.24 -4.63 24.05
CA LYS A 3 30.58 -4.05 25.23
C LYS A 3 29.05 -4.14 25.14
N LEU A 4 28.53 -5.11 24.38
CA LEU A 4 27.09 -5.33 24.26
C LEU A 4 26.58 -6.09 25.47
N LYS A 5 26.03 -5.36 26.44
CA LYS A 5 25.01 -5.90 27.32
C LYS A 5 23.67 -5.26 26.90
N PRO A 6 22.59 -6.03 26.74
CA PRO A 6 21.25 -5.43 26.68
C PRO A 6 21.06 -4.54 27.91
N TYR A 7 20.26 -3.47 27.77
CA TYR A 7 20.01 -2.51 28.84
C TYR A 7 19.67 -3.25 30.15
N GLN A 8 20.60 -3.21 31.11
CA GLN A 8 20.41 -3.80 32.43
C GLN A 8 19.73 -2.76 33.31
N LEU A 9 18.61 -3.14 33.93
CA LEU A 9 17.96 -2.35 34.98
C LEU A 9 19.02 -1.92 36.02
N PRO A 10 19.06 -0.62 36.42
CA PRO A 10 19.93 -0.18 37.49
C PRO A 10 19.54 -0.91 38.79
N GLY A 11 20.41 -1.81 39.28
CA GLY A 11 20.29 -2.39 40.64
C GLY A 11 20.07 -3.91 40.76
N ALA A 12 19.97 -4.68 39.68
CA ALA A 12 19.71 -6.12 39.79
C ALA A 12 20.97 -6.94 40.21
N LYS A 13 20.98 -7.45 41.44
CA LYS A 13 21.91 -8.50 41.89
C LYS A 13 21.63 -9.82 41.16
N LEU A 14 22.69 -10.64 40.99
CA LEU A 14 22.70 -11.97 40.37
C LEU A 14 21.46 -12.82 40.73
N GLN A 15 20.55 -13.00 39.78
CA GLN A 15 19.54 -14.05 39.73
C GLN A 15 19.44 -14.53 38.27
N PRO A 16 18.96 -15.77 37.99
CA PRO A 16 18.97 -16.33 36.65
C PRO A 16 18.31 -15.37 35.67
N GLN A 17 19.07 -14.97 34.64
CA GLN A 17 18.64 -14.00 33.64
C GLN A 17 17.43 -14.58 32.92
N LEU A 18 16.23 -14.06 33.21
CA LEU A 18 15.05 -14.37 32.44
C LEU A 18 15.35 -14.05 30.98
N GLU A 19 15.31 -15.06 30.13
CA GLU A 19 15.74 -14.93 28.74
C GLU A 19 14.67 -15.46 27.80
N LEU A 20 14.14 -14.57 26.97
CA LEU A 20 13.30 -14.93 25.84
C LEU A 20 14.18 -15.51 24.72
N ASP A 21 13.65 -16.48 23.98
CA ASP A 21 14.41 -17.29 23.02
C ASP A 21 15.60 -18.05 23.65
N SER A 22 15.41 -18.49 24.91
CA SER A 22 16.34 -19.39 25.58
C SER A 22 16.38 -20.76 24.91
N LEU A 23 17.58 -21.36 24.87
CA LEU A 23 17.84 -22.73 24.46
C LEU A 23 17.96 -23.69 25.67
N ALA A 24 17.90 -23.18 26.90
CA ALA A 24 18.10 -23.98 28.11
C ALA A 24 17.04 -25.09 28.26
N GLY A 25 15.80 -24.85 27.81
CA GLY A 25 14.73 -25.85 27.82
C GLY A 25 14.99 -27.07 26.94
N TYR A 26 15.96 -26.97 26.02
CA TYR A 26 16.36 -28.03 25.10
C TYR A 26 17.71 -28.66 25.47
N GLY A 27 18.18 -28.47 26.71
CA GLY A 27 19.42 -29.06 27.19
C GLY A 27 20.71 -28.39 26.69
N VAL A 28 20.63 -27.19 26.12
CA VAL A 28 21.81 -26.44 25.64
C VAL A 28 22.40 -25.59 26.76
N ASP A 29 23.70 -25.76 27.00
CA ASP A 29 24.44 -24.98 27.99
C ASP A 29 24.54 -23.49 27.59
N ALA A 30 24.57 -22.60 28.58
CA ALA A 30 24.64 -21.15 28.36
C ALA A 30 25.87 -20.71 27.53
N ARG A 31 26.97 -21.45 27.60
CA ARG A 31 28.19 -21.16 26.80
C ARG A 31 27.96 -21.46 25.33
N ASP A 32 27.32 -22.59 25.01
CA ASP A 32 27.05 -23.01 23.64
C ASP A 32 25.96 -22.14 23.02
N ALA A 33 24.91 -21.82 23.78
CA ALA A 33 23.90 -20.85 23.36
C ALA A 33 24.51 -19.47 23.05
N ALA A 34 25.46 -19.00 23.86
CA ALA A 34 26.17 -17.75 23.59
C ALA A 34 27.12 -17.84 22.38
N ALA A 35 27.71 -19.01 22.11
CA ALA A 35 28.53 -19.25 20.92
C ALA A 35 27.68 -19.20 19.64
N LEU A 36 26.53 -19.86 19.63
CA LEU A 36 25.57 -19.84 18.51
C LEU A 36 25.10 -18.41 18.21
N ARG A 37 24.71 -17.66 19.25
CA ARG A 37 24.29 -16.25 19.07
C ARG A 37 25.43 -15.36 18.61
N ARG A 38 26.66 -15.60 19.05
CA ARG A 38 27.83 -14.84 18.58
C ARG A 38 28.06 -15.05 17.09
N ALA A 39 27.97 -16.30 16.62
CA ALA A 39 28.11 -16.61 15.20
C ALA A 39 27.06 -15.87 14.34
N GLU A 40 25.79 -15.86 14.78
CA GLU A 40 24.75 -15.11 14.08
C GLU A 40 24.94 -13.59 14.13
N ALA A 41 25.43 -13.05 15.26
CA ALA A 41 25.73 -11.63 15.39
C ALA A 41 26.87 -11.19 14.47
N GLU A 42 27.92 -12.01 14.32
CA GLU A 42 29.03 -11.76 13.39
C GLU A 42 28.54 -11.76 11.93
N ARG A 43 27.72 -12.74 11.55
CA ARG A 43 27.09 -12.80 10.22
C ARG A 43 26.23 -11.58 9.90
N PHE A 44 25.39 -11.12 10.84
CA PHE A 44 24.61 -9.90 10.62
C PHE A 44 25.48 -8.65 10.56
N LEU A 45 26.56 -8.59 11.34
CA LEU A 45 27.48 -7.47 11.27
C LEU A 45 28.15 -7.39 9.90
N GLU A 46 28.58 -8.51 9.32
CA GLU A 46 29.11 -8.55 7.94
C GLU A 46 28.09 -8.02 6.94
N VAL A 47 26.82 -8.40 7.09
CA VAL A 47 25.75 -7.88 6.22
C VAL A 47 25.54 -6.39 6.46
N ILE A 48 25.56 -5.87 7.68
CA ILE A 48 25.18 -4.46 7.94
C ILE A 48 26.35 -3.48 7.70
N GLN A 49 27.60 -3.93 7.80
CA GLN A 49 28.80 -3.08 7.70
C GLN A 49 28.89 -2.29 6.39
N ASP A 50 28.55 -2.92 5.26
CA ASP A 50 28.52 -2.26 3.96
C ASP A 50 27.10 -2.29 3.37
N PRO A 51 26.30 -1.22 3.55
CA PRO A 51 24.97 -1.06 2.97
C PRO A 51 24.92 -1.13 1.44
N GLN A 52 26.06 -0.97 0.75
CA GLN A 52 26.14 -1.04 -0.72
C GLN A 52 26.59 -2.41 -1.22
N SER A 53 27.18 -3.23 -0.35
CA SER A 53 27.50 -4.62 -0.69
C SER A 53 26.21 -5.41 -0.93
N PRO A 54 26.11 -6.16 -2.03
CA PRO A 54 24.95 -7.00 -2.27
C PRO A 54 24.98 -8.20 -1.30
N ILE A 55 23.80 -8.66 -0.89
CA ILE A 55 23.68 -9.78 0.04
C ILE A 55 23.84 -11.08 -0.76
N PRO A 56 24.93 -11.84 -0.60
CA PRO A 56 25.09 -13.08 -1.33
C PRO A 56 24.06 -14.10 -0.85
N MET A 57 23.44 -14.82 -1.78
CA MET A 57 22.63 -15.98 -1.42
C MET A 57 23.57 -17.18 -1.14
N PRO A 58 23.55 -17.79 0.06
CA PRO A 58 24.44 -18.91 0.39
C PRO A 58 24.09 -20.23 -0.33
N LEU A 59 23.03 -20.24 -1.16
CA LEU A 59 22.58 -21.40 -1.92
C LEU A 59 23.32 -21.57 -3.26
N ILE A 60 24.12 -20.58 -3.68
CA ILE A 60 24.97 -20.67 -4.86
C ILE A 60 26.10 -21.68 -4.57
N GLY A 61 25.88 -22.94 -4.94
CA GLY A 61 26.84 -24.05 -4.81
C GLY A 61 26.24 -25.38 -4.35
N LYS A 62 24.98 -25.42 -3.92
CA LYS A 62 24.34 -26.64 -3.38
C LYS A 62 23.46 -27.33 -4.42
N ARG A 63 23.71 -28.62 -4.70
CA ARG A 63 23.09 -29.39 -5.80
C ARG A 63 21.56 -29.43 -5.75
N ASP A 64 20.99 -29.46 -4.55
CA ASP A 64 19.55 -29.54 -4.29
C ASP A 64 18.70 -28.45 -4.95
N LEU A 65 19.25 -27.24 -5.11
CA LEU A 65 18.59 -26.09 -5.72
C LEU A 65 19.27 -25.62 -7.01
N GLN A 66 20.40 -26.23 -7.37
CA GLN A 66 21.19 -25.96 -8.59
C GLN A 66 20.95 -26.94 -9.73
N SER A 67 20.50 -28.18 -9.45
CA SER A 67 20.01 -29.05 -10.53
C SER A 67 18.90 -28.31 -11.28
N VAL A 68 18.67 -28.66 -12.56
CA VAL A 68 17.59 -28.12 -13.40
C VAL A 68 16.24 -28.56 -12.82
N CYS A 69 15.94 -28.06 -11.63
CA CYS A 69 14.82 -28.41 -10.80
C CYS A 69 13.73 -27.40 -11.16
N ILE A 70 13.26 -27.54 -12.40
CA ILE A 70 12.29 -26.67 -13.04
C ILE A 70 10.95 -27.41 -13.02
N GLY A 71 10.05 -27.04 -12.10
CA GLY A 71 8.71 -27.61 -12.04
C GLY A 71 8.03 -27.52 -10.67
N ASP A 72 6.81 -28.06 -10.61
CA ASP A 72 5.93 -28.04 -9.45
C ASP A 72 6.56 -28.69 -8.20
N VAL A 73 7.37 -29.74 -8.36
CA VAL A 73 8.11 -30.39 -7.26
C VAL A 73 8.98 -29.41 -6.48
N CYS A 74 9.66 -28.49 -7.17
CA CYS A 74 10.61 -27.58 -6.56
C CYS A 74 9.91 -26.44 -5.82
N TYR A 75 8.80 -25.94 -6.38
CA TYR A 75 7.94 -24.99 -5.67
C TYR A 75 7.26 -25.62 -4.45
N ARG A 76 6.89 -26.91 -4.52
CA ARG A 76 6.43 -27.66 -3.34
C ARG A 76 7.53 -27.87 -2.31
N ARG A 77 8.78 -28.14 -2.73
CA ARG A 77 9.94 -28.22 -1.83
C ARG A 77 10.19 -26.89 -1.13
N LEU A 78 10.20 -25.76 -1.86
CA LEU A 78 10.29 -24.42 -1.27
C LEU A 78 9.14 -24.16 -0.27
N SER A 79 7.91 -24.53 -0.64
CA SER A 79 6.75 -24.42 0.23
C SER A 79 6.90 -25.26 1.50
N SER A 80 7.43 -26.47 1.39
CA SER A 80 7.72 -27.37 2.51
C SER A 80 8.80 -26.79 3.41
N MET A 81 9.93 -26.32 2.85
CA MET A 81 10.99 -25.65 3.61
C MET A 81 10.46 -24.44 4.38
N SER A 82 9.66 -23.60 3.72
CA SER A 82 9.02 -22.44 4.35
C SER A 82 8.09 -22.85 5.50
N GLN A 83 7.31 -23.92 5.30
CA GLN A 83 6.44 -24.47 6.34
C GLN A 83 7.24 -25.00 7.53
N THR A 84 8.35 -25.72 7.31
CA THR A 84 9.23 -26.21 8.39
C THR A 84 9.84 -25.05 9.19
N ILE A 85 10.29 -23.98 8.52
CA ILE A 85 10.78 -22.78 9.20
C ILE A 85 9.65 -22.08 9.98
N ALA A 86 8.45 -22.01 9.41
CA ALA A 86 7.28 -21.43 10.09
C ALA A 86 6.86 -22.24 11.32
N THR A 87 7.02 -23.57 11.29
CA THR A 87 6.85 -24.45 12.46
C THR A 87 7.89 -24.12 13.53
N ALA A 88 9.18 -24.05 13.19
CA ALA A 88 10.24 -23.67 14.13
C ALA A 88 10.01 -22.27 14.73
N LEU A 89 9.56 -21.30 13.92
CA LEU A 89 9.16 -19.98 14.41
C LEU A 89 7.98 -20.07 15.40
N SER A 90 7.00 -20.95 15.15
CA SER A 90 5.86 -21.18 16.04
C SER A 90 6.29 -21.80 17.38
N LEU A 91 7.27 -22.70 17.39
CA LEU A 91 7.86 -23.24 18.61
C LEU A 91 8.58 -22.16 19.43
N CYS A 92 9.34 -21.26 18.77
CA CYS A 92 9.92 -20.11 19.47
C CYS A 92 8.84 -19.23 20.11
N LEU A 93 7.69 -19.05 19.47
CA LEU A 93 6.58 -18.28 20.02
C LEU A 93 5.89 -19.00 21.18
N LEU A 94 5.73 -20.33 21.10
CA LEU A 94 5.24 -21.17 22.20
C LEU A 94 6.08 -20.97 23.46
N ASP A 95 7.40 -21.08 23.34
CA ASP A 95 8.30 -20.94 24.49
C ASP A 95 8.23 -19.55 25.13
N ASN A 96 8.16 -18.50 24.30
CA ASN A 96 8.02 -17.13 24.81
C ASN A 96 6.64 -16.90 25.44
N GLU A 97 5.59 -17.52 24.92
CA GLU A 97 4.26 -17.48 25.53
C GLU A 97 4.25 -18.20 26.89
N CYS A 98 4.98 -19.31 27.03
CA CYS A 98 5.17 -19.99 28.31
C CYS A 98 5.85 -19.07 29.34
N VAL A 99 6.87 -18.32 28.91
CA VAL A 99 7.54 -17.31 29.76
C VAL A 99 6.58 -16.19 30.15
N ASN A 100 5.81 -15.67 29.20
CA ASN A 100 4.82 -14.63 29.44
C ASN A 100 3.73 -15.11 30.42
N MET A 101 3.22 -16.33 30.27
CA MET A 101 2.21 -16.88 31.17
C MET A 101 2.72 -17.00 32.62
N LYS A 102 4.00 -17.36 32.80
CA LYS A 102 4.64 -17.47 34.11
C LYS A 102 4.92 -16.11 34.76
N HIS A 103 5.36 -15.12 33.99
CA HIS A 103 5.97 -13.90 34.53
C HIS A 103 5.24 -12.59 34.18
N CYS A 104 4.34 -12.59 33.21
CA CYS A 104 3.64 -11.40 32.72
C CYS A 104 2.26 -11.76 32.13
N ARG A 105 1.31 -12.10 33.00
CA ARG A 105 -0.05 -12.49 32.61
C ARG A 105 -0.83 -11.48 31.74
N PRO A 106 -0.72 -10.14 31.93
CA PRO A 106 -1.54 -9.18 31.18
C PRO A 106 -1.38 -9.29 29.65
N ILE A 107 -0.23 -9.79 29.18
CA ILE A 107 0.06 -9.94 27.76
C ILE A 107 0.00 -11.39 27.27
N SER A 108 -0.41 -12.34 28.12
CA SER A 108 -0.49 -13.76 27.79
C SER A 108 -1.94 -14.19 27.62
N SER A 109 -2.16 -15.22 26.80
CA SER A 109 -3.47 -15.80 26.57
C SER A 109 -3.42 -17.31 26.64
N ARG A 110 -4.35 -17.87 27.41
CA ARG A 110 -4.48 -19.33 27.54
C ARG A 110 -4.89 -19.96 26.21
N GLU A 111 -5.85 -19.36 25.50
CA GLU A 111 -6.29 -19.84 24.19
C GLU A 111 -5.14 -19.81 23.17
N ARG A 112 -4.33 -18.76 23.19
CA ARG A 112 -3.16 -18.64 22.32
C ARG A 112 -2.11 -19.70 22.63
N LEU A 113 -1.84 -19.94 23.92
CA LEU A 113 -0.92 -20.99 24.37
C LEU A 113 -1.42 -22.37 23.95
N GLU A 114 -2.70 -22.68 24.14
CA GLU A 114 -3.33 -23.94 23.70
C GLU A 114 -3.20 -24.14 22.19
N LYS A 115 -3.42 -23.10 21.37
CA LYS A 115 -3.22 -23.16 19.91
C LYS A 115 -1.76 -23.45 19.53
N TYR A 116 -0.79 -22.88 20.25
CA TYR A 116 0.62 -23.15 19.98
C TYR A 116 1.02 -24.57 20.39
N VAL A 117 0.52 -25.08 21.52
CA VAL A 117 0.73 -26.47 21.95
C VAL A 117 0.16 -27.44 20.90
N GLN A 118 -1.09 -27.22 20.43
CA GLN A 118 -1.68 -28.05 19.39
C GLN A 118 -0.83 -28.10 18.11
N ARG A 119 -0.25 -26.97 17.69
CA ARG A 119 0.66 -26.93 16.53
C ARG A 119 1.96 -27.69 16.77
N ALA A 120 2.49 -27.64 17.99
CA ALA A 120 3.69 -28.39 18.37
C ALA A 120 3.41 -29.90 18.41
N ASP A 121 2.25 -30.33 18.94
CA ASP A 121 1.86 -31.75 18.92
C ASP A 121 1.70 -32.28 17.49
N ILE A 122 1.11 -31.50 16.58
CA ILE A 122 1.02 -31.86 15.14
C ILE A 122 2.42 -32.04 14.55
N ALA A 123 3.34 -31.09 14.80
CA ALA A 123 4.70 -31.17 14.30
C ALA A 123 5.48 -32.37 14.86
N ALA A 124 5.27 -32.72 16.13
CA ALA A 124 5.86 -33.91 16.74
C ALA A 124 5.30 -35.22 16.14
N GLY A 125 4.04 -35.22 15.70
CA GLY A 125 3.37 -36.38 15.09
C GLY A 125 3.69 -36.59 13.60
N GLU A 126 3.87 -35.53 12.83
CA GLU A 126 4.12 -35.59 11.38
C GLU A 126 5.43 -36.31 11.02
N GLU A 127 6.47 -36.21 11.86
CA GLU A 127 7.76 -36.88 11.59
C GLU A 127 7.71 -38.38 11.89
N PHE A 128 6.83 -38.85 12.78
CA PHE A 128 6.59 -40.28 13.08
C PHE A 128 5.93 -41.03 11.91
N GLU A 129 5.03 -40.35 11.17
CA GLU A 129 4.44 -40.85 9.93
C GLU A 129 5.43 -40.79 8.75
N ALA A 130 6.28 -39.76 8.69
CA ALA A 130 7.34 -39.65 7.69
C ALA A 130 8.46 -40.69 7.89
N THR A 131 8.81 -41.07 9.13
CA THR A 131 9.81 -42.11 9.41
C THR A 131 9.32 -43.50 9.01
N LYS A 132 8.04 -43.82 9.23
CA LYS A 132 7.45 -45.09 8.74
C LYS A 132 7.50 -45.23 7.22
N ASN A 133 7.30 -44.13 6.49
CA ASN A 133 7.35 -44.14 5.02
C ASN A 133 8.79 -44.09 4.47
N LYS A 134 9.77 -43.63 5.25
CA LYS A 134 11.20 -43.65 4.88
C LYS A 134 11.84 -45.03 4.95
N GLU A 135 11.31 -45.96 5.75
CA GLU A 135 11.78 -47.35 5.78
C GLU A 135 11.50 -48.12 4.48
N GLU A 136 10.64 -47.60 3.59
CA GLU A 136 10.31 -48.21 2.29
C GLU A 136 10.99 -47.53 1.08
N ALA A 137 11.69 -46.40 1.27
CA ALA A 137 12.29 -45.62 0.18
C ALA A 137 13.81 -45.44 0.37
N GLU A 138 14.57 -46.52 0.18
CA GLU A 138 16.02 -46.43 -0.04
C GLU A 138 16.29 -45.88 -1.44
N GLU A 139 16.62 -44.58 -1.57
CA GLU A 139 17.54 -44.06 -2.60
C GLU A 139 17.86 -42.55 -2.38
N GLN A 140 19.11 -42.26 -1.98
CA GLN A 140 19.85 -41.01 -2.20
C GLN A 140 19.13 -39.64 -2.05
N GLU A 141 18.46 -39.34 -0.93
CA GLU A 141 18.12 -37.94 -0.59
C GLU A 141 19.25 -37.31 0.26
N GLU A 142 19.95 -36.30 -0.29
CA GLU A 142 20.84 -35.42 0.47
C GLU A 142 20.07 -34.72 1.61
N ASP A 143 20.76 -34.39 2.69
CA ASP A 143 20.17 -33.80 3.90
C ASP A 143 19.52 -32.42 3.60
N PRO A 144 18.17 -32.31 3.61
CA PRO A 144 17.47 -31.08 3.23
C PRO A 144 17.74 -29.91 4.20
N ARG A 145 18.31 -30.18 5.38
CA ARG A 145 18.60 -29.18 6.42
C ARG A 145 19.56 -28.10 5.95
N GLU A 146 20.53 -28.44 5.11
CA GLU A 146 21.53 -27.48 4.64
C GLU A 146 20.91 -26.36 3.77
N SER A 147 19.88 -26.71 3.00
CA SER A 147 19.11 -25.77 2.18
C SER A 147 18.16 -24.93 3.05
N ILE A 148 17.57 -25.53 4.09
CA ILE A 148 16.70 -24.82 5.03
C ILE A 148 17.49 -23.78 5.83
N PHE A 149 18.67 -24.11 6.33
CA PHE A 149 19.54 -23.15 7.04
C PHE A 149 19.96 -22.00 6.15
N ALA A 150 20.31 -22.26 4.89
CA ALA A 150 20.66 -21.21 3.96
C ALA A 150 19.47 -20.28 3.63
N LEU A 151 18.25 -20.80 3.59
CA LEU A 151 17.04 -19.98 3.43
C LEU A 151 16.79 -19.11 4.66
N VAL A 152 16.93 -19.66 5.88
CA VAL A 152 16.86 -18.89 7.14
C VAL A 152 17.90 -17.79 7.14
N ASP A 153 19.14 -18.10 6.75
CA ASP A 153 20.22 -17.12 6.67
C ASP A 153 19.91 -15.99 5.71
N TYR A 154 19.39 -16.32 4.53
CA TYR A 154 19.05 -15.33 3.52
C TYR A 154 17.89 -14.41 3.96
N ILE A 155 16.80 -14.97 4.47
CA ILE A 155 15.65 -14.20 4.97
C ILE A 155 16.07 -13.27 6.11
N THR A 156 16.84 -13.78 7.06
CA THR A 156 17.27 -13.00 8.23
C THR A 156 18.34 -11.97 7.90
N ALA A 157 19.21 -12.23 6.90
CA ALA A 157 20.16 -11.25 6.40
C ALA A 157 19.46 -10.07 5.72
N ILE A 158 18.46 -10.33 4.87
CA ILE A 158 17.65 -9.27 4.24
C ILE A 158 16.91 -8.46 5.30
N LEU A 159 16.29 -9.11 6.28
CA LEU A 159 15.61 -8.43 7.38
C LEU A 159 16.58 -7.57 8.21
N ALA A 160 17.77 -8.09 8.54
CA ALA A 160 18.79 -7.36 9.28
C ALA A 160 19.28 -6.11 8.50
N ARG A 161 19.53 -6.25 7.19
CA ARG A 161 19.88 -5.13 6.32
C ARG A 161 18.76 -4.10 6.26
N LEU A 162 17.52 -4.55 6.07
CA LEU A 162 16.34 -3.67 6.03
C LEU A 162 16.21 -2.88 7.34
N ILE A 163 16.25 -3.54 8.50
CA ILE A 163 16.21 -2.88 9.83
C ILE A 163 17.28 -1.80 9.97
N SER A 164 18.49 -2.04 9.45
CA SER A 164 19.59 -1.08 9.49
C SER A 164 19.40 0.13 8.57
N GLN A 165 18.55 0.00 7.55
CA GLN A 165 18.28 1.03 6.53
C GLN A 165 16.88 1.67 6.68
N THR A 166 16.09 1.30 7.69
CA THR A 166 14.76 1.93 7.94
C THR A 166 14.78 3.01 9.01
N ALA A 167 15.71 2.93 9.97
CA ALA A 167 15.86 3.93 11.02
C ALA A 167 17.28 3.97 11.58
N ASP A 168 17.69 5.15 12.05
CA ASP A 168 18.90 5.37 12.84
C ASP A 168 18.57 5.39 14.34
N GLY A 169 19.52 4.98 15.17
CA GLY A 169 19.40 4.92 16.62
C GLY A 169 20.04 3.69 17.23
N GLU A 170 20.95 3.88 18.20
CA GLU A 170 21.59 2.76 18.92
C GLU A 170 20.56 1.89 19.64
N PHE A 171 19.54 2.49 20.25
CA PHE A 171 18.46 1.76 20.91
C PHE A 171 17.67 0.86 19.94
N TRP A 172 17.32 1.37 18.77
CA TRP A 172 16.60 0.62 17.73
C TRP A 172 17.45 -0.54 17.21
N LEU A 173 18.67 -0.25 16.77
CA LEU A 173 19.53 -1.25 16.14
C LEU A 173 19.93 -2.34 17.14
N LEU A 174 20.36 -1.97 18.35
CA LEU A 174 20.86 -2.95 19.32
C LEU A 174 19.77 -3.90 19.79
N ASN A 175 18.60 -3.39 20.19
CA ASN A 175 17.55 -4.25 20.75
C ASN A 175 16.90 -5.12 19.67
N THR A 176 16.63 -4.56 18.49
CA THR A 176 15.99 -5.28 17.40
C THR A 176 16.93 -6.33 16.80
N LEU A 177 18.21 -6.00 16.57
CA LEU A 177 19.17 -6.98 16.05
C LEU A 177 19.51 -8.05 17.08
N ALA A 178 19.63 -7.71 18.38
CA ALA A 178 19.85 -8.71 19.42
C ALA A 178 18.67 -9.71 19.51
N ALA A 179 17.43 -9.22 19.40
CA ALA A 179 16.26 -10.09 19.34
C ALA A 179 16.26 -10.97 18.08
N LEU A 180 16.64 -10.42 16.92
CA LEU A 180 16.76 -11.19 15.67
C LEU A 180 17.86 -12.26 15.75
N VAL A 181 19.00 -11.95 16.36
CA VAL A 181 20.11 -12.90 16.60
C VAL A 181 19.63 -14.06 17.46
N ALA A 182 19.01 -13.77 18.60
CA ALA A 182 18.51 -14.80 19.51
C ALA A 182 17.46 -15.68 18.82
N ARG A 183 16.55 -15.06 18.06
CA ARG A 183 15.52 -15.76 17.27
C ARG A 183 16.12 -16.67 16.21
N THR A 184 17.09 -16.18 15.46
CA THR A 184 17.72 -16.92 14.35
C THR A 184 18.51 -18.12 14.86
N ALA A 185 19.32 -17.92 15.90
CA ALA A 185 20.06 -19.00 16.55
C ALA A 185 19.11 -20.10 17.07
N LYS A 186 17.99 -19.70 17.68
CA LYS A 186 16.99 -20.65 18.17
C LYS A 186 16.29 -21.39 17.04
N ILE A 187 15.84 -20.70 15.99
CA ILE A 187 15.21 -21.35 14.83
C ILE A 187 16.14 -22.41 14.23
N LYS A 188 17.41 -22.08 13.99
CA LYS A 188 18.38 -23.04 13.44
C LYS A 188 18.59 -24.25 14.36
N PHE A 189 18.65 -24.03 15.67
CA PHE A 189 18.76 -25.14 16.64
C PHE A 189 17.55 -26.06 16.58
N LEU A 190 16.33 -25.51 16.61
CA LEU A 190 15.10 -26.29 16.58
C LEU A 190 14.95 -27.10 15.29
N LEU A 191 15.47 -26.59 14.18
CA LEU A 191 15.46 -27.24 12.88
C LEU A 191 16.43 -28.42 12.75
N VAL A 192 17.34 -28.65 13.72
CA VAL A 192 18.22 -29.83 13.72
C VAL A 192 17.41 -31.11 13.87
N ASP A 193 16.42 -31.09 14.76
CA ASP A 193 15.44 -32.15 15.01
C ASP A 193 14.10 -31.51 15.39
N ILE A 194 13.23 -31.28 14.40
CA ILE A 194 12.04 -30.48 14.63
C ILE A 194 10.99 -31.23 15.47
N ALA A 195 10.83 -32.55 15.31
CA ALA A 195 9.85 -33.30 16.09
C ALA A 195 10.26 -33.48 17.54
N GLU A 196 11.52 -33.81 17.84
CA GLU A 196 11.98 -33.93 19.23
C GLU A 196 11.81 -32.59 19.95
N ASN A 197 12.25 -31.50 19.31
CA ASN A 197 12.11 -30.16 19.88
C ASN A 197 10.63 -29.74 19.99
N ALA A 198 9.77 -30.11 19.04
CA ALA A 198 8.34 -29.85 19.13
C ALA A 198 7.69 -30.60 20.31
N LEU A 199 8.09 -31.85 20.56
CA LEU A 199 7.63 -32.63 21.72
C LEU A 199 8.05 -31.97 23.04
N VAL A 200 9.30 -31.53 23.13
CA VAL A 200 9.83 -30.81 24.30
C VAL A 200 9.04 -29.51 24.54
N ALA A 201 8.82 -28.70 23.49
CA ALA A 201 8.05 -27.47 23.57
C ALA A 201 6.58 -27.71 23.96
N ALA A 202 5.95 -28.74 23.41
CA ALA A 202 4.57 -29.11 23.73
C ALA A 202 4.41 -29.57 25.19
N ASN A 203 5.35 -30.39 25.69
CA ASN A 203 5.37 -30.81 27.10
C ASN A 203 5.51 -29.61 28.03
N MET A 204 6.47 -28.71 27.76
CA MET A 204 6.64 -27.48 28.55
C MET A 204 5.37 -26.61 28.53
N GLY A 205 4.71 -26.47 27.38
CA GLY A 205 3.46 -25.72 27.26
C GLY A 205 2.31 -26.34 28.05
N ARG A 206 2.20 -27.69 28.07
CA ARG A 206 1.19 -28.42 28.85
C ARG A 206 1.39 -28.24 30.36
N GLU A 207 2.62 -28.37 30.84
CA GLU A 207 2.95 -28.13 32.26
C GLU A 207 2.53 -26.72 32.70
N VAL A 208 2.75 -25.71 31.85
CA VAL A 208 2.33 -24.33 32.13
C VAL A 208 0.81 -24.18 32.13
N LEU A 209 0.11 -24.83 31.20
CA LEU A 209 -1.34 -24.82 31.14
C LEU A 209 -1.98 -25.49 32.37
N GLU A 210 -1.41 -26.60 32.86
CA GLU A 210 -1.86 -27.29 34.07
C GLU A 210 -1.66 -26.43 35.31
N HIS A 211 -0.46 -25.89 35.53
CA HIS A 211 -0.20 -24.98 36.65
C HIS A 211 -1.05 -23.71 36.62
N SER A 212 -1.36 -23.17 35.44
CA SER A 212 -2.25 -22.01 35.31
C SER A 212 -3.71 -22.34 35.68
N ALA A 213 -4.16 -23.57 35.41
CA ALA A 213 -5.52 -24.03 35.75
C ALA A 213 -5.68 -24.22 37.26
N GLU A 214 -4.65 -24.74 37.94
CA GLU A 214 -4.63 -24.92 39.40
C GLU A 214 -4.70 -23.59 40.16
N GLN A 215 -4.18 -22.51 39.57
CA GLN A 215 -4.10 -21.20 40.21
C GLN A 215 -5.36 -20.34 40.05
N ASN A 216 -6.47 -20.88 39.51
CA ASN A 216 -7.74 -20.16 39.27
C ASN A 216 -7.53 -18.78 38.59
N ALA A 217 -6.55 -18.69 37.69
CA ALA A 217 -6.17 -17.45 37.03
C ALA A 217 -7.16 -17.15 35.88
N HIS A 218 -8.36 -16.69 36.20
CA HIS A 218 -9.32 -16.17 35.24
C HIS A 218 -8.96 -14.73 34.86
N GLY A 219 -8.18 -14.59 33.79
CA GLY A 219 -7.87 -13.29 33.18
C GLY A 219 -7.47 -13.48 31.73
N ASP A 220 -8.44 -13.54 30.83
CA ASP A 220 -8.24 -13.61 29.38
C ASP A 220 -8.11 -12.18 28.84
N ALA A 221 -6.92 -11.59 28.97
CA ALA A 221 -6.69 -10.17 28.67
C ALA A 221 -6.38 -9.90 27.18
N SER A 222 -5.82 -10.88 26.47
CA SER A 222 -5.40 -10.72 25.07
C SER A 222 -5.96 -11.80 24.16
N LYS A 223 -6.78 -11.43 23.17
CA LYS A 223 -7.27 -12.35 22.14
C LYS A 223 -6.54 -12.21 20.80
N LYS A 224 -5.69 -11.20 20.66
CA LYS A 224 -4.98 -10.92 19.41
C LYS A 224 -3.65 -11.70 19.37
N ALA A 225 -3.35 -12.25 18.20
CA ALA A 225 -2.11 -12.97 17.95
C ALA A 225 -0.89 -12.03 17.76
N ASP A 226 -1.17 -10.74 17.52
CA ASP A 226 -0.18 -9.69 17.28
C ASP A 226 -0.24 -8.69 18.42
N PHE A 227 0.92 -8.40 18.99
CA PHE A 227 1.09 -7.41 20.06
C PHE A 227 0.93 -6.01 19.47
N ASP A 228 -0.18 -5.35 19.81
CA ASP A 228 -0.41 -3.96 19.48
C ASP A 228 0.30 -3.02 20.47
N GLU A 229 0.62 -1.80 20.05
CA GLU A 229 1.22 -0.77 20.89
C GLU A 229 0.34 -0.47 22.11
N GLU A 230 -0.97 -0.32 21.87
CA GLU A 230 -1.99 -0.05 22.89
C GLU A 230 -2.03 -1.15 23.96
N GLU A 231 -1.95 -2.42 23.55
CA GLU A 231 -1.96 -3.55 24.47
C GLU A 231 -0.71 -3.56 25.36
N CYS A 232 0.45 -3.21 24.80
CA CYS A 232 1.69 -3.16 25.57
C CYS A 232 1.69 -1.98 26.56
N GLU A 233 1.14 -0.82 26.17
CA GLU A 233 0.99 0.30 27.09
C GLU A 233 0.03 -0.02 28.23
N GLU A 234 -1.11 -0.64 27.91
CA GLU A 234 -2.10 -1.01 28.91
C GLU A 234 -1.53 -2.05 29.88
N ALA A 235 -0.77 -3.03 29.39
CA ALA A 235 -0.06 -3.97 30.23
C ALA A 235 0.91 -3.27 31.19
N LEU A 236 1.68 -2.28 30.71
CA LEU A 236 2.59 -1.50 31.58
C LEU A 236 1.84 -0.67 32.62
N ARG A 237 0.67 -0.11 32.26
CA ARG A 237 -0.20 0.61 33.21
C ARG A 237 -0.73 -0.33 34.29
N ILE A 238 -1.20 -1.51 33.93
CA ILE A 238 -1.67 -2.54 34.87
C ILE A 238 -0.53 -2.98 35.79
N ILE A 239 0.66 -3.22 35.26
CA ILE A 239 1.84 -3.60 36.06
C ILE A 239 2.18 -2.51 37.09
N ASN A 240 2.20 -1.24 36.66
CA ASN A 240 2.48 -0.11 37.55
C ASN A 240 1.39 0.07 38.61
N ALA A 241 0.11 -0.05 38.24
CA ALA A 241 -1.01 0.00 39.17
C ALA A 241 -0.92 -1.10 40.24
N ASN A 242 -0.65 -2.35 39.83
CA ASN A 242 -0.46 -3.47 40.75
C ASN A 242 0.71 -3.27 41.71
N GLN A 243 1.79 -2.61 41.26
CA GLN A 243 2.91 -2.25 42.12
C GLN A 243 2.52 -1.17 43.14
N LEU A 244 1.82 -0.12 42.71
CA LEU A 244 1.37 0.98 43.57
C LEU A 244 0.33 0.52 44.61
N ASP A 245 -0.55 -0.40 44.22
CA ASP A 245 -1.58 -0.99 45.08
C ASP A 245 -1.03 -2.08 46.01
N GLY A 246 0.26 -2.42 45.91
CA GLY A 246 0.91 -3.46 46.71
C GLY A 246 0.48 -4.88 46.37
N LEU A 247 -0.17 -5.08 45.22
CA LEU A 247 -0.59 -6.38 44.69
C LEU A 247 0.56 -7.16 44.04
N ALA A 248 1.64 -6.47 43.64
CA ALA A 248 2.86 -7.05 43.12
C ALA A 248 4.09 -6.45 43.79
N SER A 249 5.11 -7.27 44.04
CA SER A 249 6.41 -6.77 44.50
C SER A 249 7.12 -5.96 43.41
N GLU A 250 8.02 -5.04 43.81
CA GLU A 250 8.86 -4.28 42.87
C GLU A 250 9.65 -5.21 41.92
N GLN A 251 10.08 -6.37 42.44
CA GLN A 251 10.79 -7.36 41.65
C GLN A 251 9.89 -8.01 40.60
N GLU A 252 8.67 -8.42 40.96
CA GLU A 252 7.71 -8.99 40.00
C GLU A 252 7.29 -7.98 38.95
N ALA A 253 7.05 -6.72 39.34
CA ALA A 253 6.72 -5.65 38.41
C ALA A 253 7.87 -5.36 37.42
N SER A 254 9.12 -5.38 37.90
CA SER A 254 10.32 -5.23 37.07
C SER A 254 10.48 -6.37 36.05
N VAL A 255 10.26 -7.61 36.48
CA VAL A 255 10.29 -8.79 35.60
C VAL A 255 9.16 -8.75 34.56
N ALA A 256 7.94 -8.38 34.97
CA ALA A 256 6.81 -8.26 34.05
C ALA A 256 7.04 -7.15 33.00
N SER A 257 7.53 -5.98 33.43
CA SER A 257 7.90 -4.88 32.52
C SER A 257 9.00 -5.28 31.55
N PHE A 258 10.00 -6.05 32.02
CA PHE A 258 11.02 -6.63 31.15
C PHE A 258 10.41 -7.56 30.09
N CYS A 259 9.47 -8.45 30.45
CA CYS A 259 8.76 -9.28 29.49
C CYS A 259 8.02 -8.45 28.44
N VAL A 260 7.28 -7.41 28.83
CA VAL A 260 6.58 -6.53 27.88
C VAL A 260 7.56 -5.91 26.89
N ASN A 261 8.66 -5.34 27.37
CA ASN A 261 9.68 -4.72 26.51
C ASN A 261 10.35 -5.73 25.57
N GLN A 262 10.64 -6.94 26.04
CA GLN A 262 11.22 -7.99 25.19
C GLN A 262 10.24 -8.48 24.10
N ASN A 263 8.94 -8.53 24.38
CA ASN A 263 7.93 -8.85 23.37
C ASN A 263 7.80 -7.72 22.34
N LYS A 264 7.84 -6.45 22.78
CA LYS A 264 7.89 -5.28 21.88
C LYS A 264 9.01 -5.44 20.84
N TYR A 265 10.23 -5.73 21.28
CA TYR A 265 11.41 -5.90 20.40
C TYR A 265 11.28 -7.02 19.36
N ARG A 266 10.35 -7.96 19.57
CA ARG A 266 10.13 -9.13 18.71
C ARG A 266 8.89 -9.03 17.83
N SER A 267 7.92 -8.17 18.18
CA SER A 267 6.62 -8.09 17.50
C SER A 267 6.77 -7.87 15.99
N GLY A 268 7.51 -6.84 15.57
CA GLY A 268 7.73 -6.56 14.15
C GLY A 268 8.55 -7.63 13.43
N LEU A 269 9.51 -8.26 14.11
CA LEU A 269 10.32 -9.35 13.56
C LEU A 269 9.45 -10.58 13.25
N ASN A 270 8.55 -10.93 14.17
CA ASN A 270 7.63 -12.04 13.99
C ASN A 270 6.71 -11.80 12.78
N ASN A 271 6.19 -10.58 12.63
CA ASN A 271 5.33 -10.22 11.52
C ASN A 271 6.07 -10.28 10.17
N ALA A 272 7.28 -9.73 10.11
CA ALA A 272 8.11 -9.77 8.90
C ALA A 272 8.48 -11.21 8.49
N LEU A 273 8.89 -12.04 9.45
CA LEU A 273 9.22 -13.45 9.18
C LEU A 273 7.99 -14.25 8.76
N ARG A 274 6.87 -14.12 9.49
CA ARG A 274 5.60 -14.80 9.14
C ARG A 274 5.13 -14.43 7.73
N TYR A 275 5.13 -13.13 7.42
CA TYR A 275 4.70 -12.66 6.10
C TYR A 275 5.59 -13.24 4.99
N THR A 276 6.91 -13.12 5.13
CA THR A 276 7.86 -13.63 4.13
C THR A 276 7.71 -15.14 3.92
N LEU A 277 7.61 -15.92 5.00
CA LEU A 277 7.42 -17.37 4.91
C LEU A 277 6.08 -17.73 4.24
N ASN A 278 5.01 -17.01 4.56
CA ASN A 278 3.72 -17.20 3.90
C ASN A 278 3.77 -16.86 2.41
N SER A 279 4.51 -15.81 2.00
CA SER A 279 4.69 -15.46 0.59
C SER A 279 5.45 -16.54 -0.21
N LEU A 280 6.35 -17.28 0.44
CA LEU A 280 7.07 -18.41 -0.18
C LEU A 280 6.23 -19.70 -0.25
N ARG A 281 5.25 -19.84 0.66
CA ARG A 281 4.39 -21.01 0.75
C ARG A 281 3.40 -21.03 -0.42
N PHE A 282 3.09 -22.23 -0.90
CA PHE A 282 2.02 -22.44 -1.87
C PHE A 282 0.70 -22.72 -1.12
N MET A 283 -0.24 -21.76 -1.19
CA MET A 283 -1.55 -21.85 -0.52
C MET A 283 -2.70 -22.20 -1.46
N ASN A 284 -2.51 -22.06 -2.77
CA ASN A 284 -3.53 -22.28 -3.81
C ASN A 284 -4.83 -21.48 -3.58
N LEU A 285 -4.74 -20.25 -3.07
CA LEU A 285 -5.92 -19.40 -2.83
C LEU A 285 -6.50 -18.88 -4.16
N SER A 286 -5.61 -18.54 -5.08
CA SER A 286 -5.92 -18.13 -6.45
C SER A 286 -6.59 -19.23 -7.31
N GLY A 287 -6.45 -20.49 -6.92
CA GLY A 287 -6.82 -21.65 -7.75
C GLY A 287 -5.82 -21.94 -8.89
N LEU A 288 -4.65 -21.30 -8.87
CA LEU A 288 -3.56 -21.53 -9.81
C LEU A 288 -2.57 -22.56 -9.27
N PRO A 289 -1.91 -23.37 -10.14
CA PRO A 289 -0.86 -24.28 -9.70
C PRO A 289 0.37 -23.50 -9.22
N ALA A 290 1.23 -24.18 -8.45
CA ALA A 290 2.40 -23.56 -7.83
C ALA A 290 3.39 -22.94 -8.82
N THR A 291 3.40 -23.45 -10.05
CA THR A 291 4.25 -23.01 -11.18
C THR A 291 3.69 -21.82 -11.94
N THR A 292 2.47 -21.36 -11.63
CA THR A 292 1.78 -20.32 -12.41
C THR A 292 1.49 -19.14 -11.51
N TYR A 293 2.36 -18.13 -11.52
CA TYR A 293 2.20 -16.95 -10.69
C TYR A 293 2.86 -15.70 -11.29
N GLU A 294 2.45 -14.54 -10.76
CA GLU A 294 3.05 -13.24 -11.02
C GLU A 294 3.05 -12.42 -9.73
N MET A 295 4.23 -12.05 -9.26
CA MET A 295 4.42 -11.02 -8.23
C MET A 295 4.83 -9.72 -8.92
N CYS A 296 4.17 -8.61 -8.60
CA CYS A 296 4.42 -7.34 -9.27
C CYS A 296 4.40 -6.19 -8.26
N LEU A 297 5.49 -5.41 -8.26
CA LEU A 297 5.66 -4.17 -7.51
C LEU A 297 5.62 -3.00 -8.50
N LEU A 298 4.87 -1.96 -8.14
CA LEU A 298 4.83 -0.71 -8.88
C LEU A 298 4.85 0.47 -7.91
N VAL A 299 5.81 1.38 -8.08
CA VAL A 299 5.83 2.68 -7.42
C VAL A 299 5.71 3.76 -8.47
N TYR A 300 4.67 4.58 -8.37
CA TYR A 300 4.35 5.59 -9.37
C TYR A 300 3.77 6.86 -8.75
N ASP A 301 3.84 7.95 -9.51
CA ASP A 301 3.26 9.24 -9.15
C ASP A 301 1.77 9.26 -9.50
N ILE A 302 0.97 9.69 -8.54
CA ILE A 302 -0.49 9.69 -8.62
C ILE A 302 -1.04 11.08 -8.28
N GLY A 303 -2.31 11.34 -8.63
CA GLY A 303 -3.02 12.62 -8.48
C GLY A 303 -2.18 13.89 -8.65
N PHE A 304 -2.08 14.73 -7.61
CA PHE A 304 -1.48 16.07 -7.65
C PHE A 304 -0.35 16.22 -6.62
N GLU A 305 0.53 17.21 -6.80
CA GLU A 305 1.62 17.51 -5.84
C GLU A 305 2.71 16.42 -5.75
N ASP A 306 2.94 15.69 -6.84
CA ASP A 306 4.01 14.70 -7.00
C ASP A 306 4.05 13.61 -5.91
N PHE A 307 2.89 13.28 -5.33
CA PHE A 307 2.81 12.22 -4.34
C PHE A 307 2.93 10.84 -4.98
N LYS A 308 3.61 9.94 -4.27
CA LYS A 308 3.87 8.57 -4.69
C LYS A 308 2.95 7.59 -4.00
N THR A 309 2.75 6.45 -4.64
CA THR A 309 2.09 5.29 -4.05
C THR A 309 2.82 4.02 -4.45
N VAL A 310 2.85 3.06 -3.53
CA VAL A 310 3.30 1.70 -3.80
C VAL A 310 2.10 0.78 -3.94
N LEU A 311 2.05 0.03 -5.05
CA LEU A 311 1.12 -1.06 -5.28
C LEU A 311 1.91 -2.36 -5.41
N PHE A 312 1.41 -3.40 -4.76
CA PHE A 312 2.00 -4.72 -4.78
C PHE A 312 0.93 -5.78 -5.02
N GLN A 313 1.17 -6.61 -6.01
CA GLN A 313 0.43 -7.84 -6.31
C GLN A 313 1.28 -9.02 -5.84
N ASP A 314 0.72 -9.83 -4.95
CA ASP A 314 1.40 -11.02 -4.45
C ASP A 314 1.24 -12.23 -5.39
N ARG A 315 1.85 -13.36 -5.00
CA ARG A 315 1.83 -14.61 -5.76
C ARG A 315 0.42 -15.16 -5.99
N ASP A 316 -0.50 -14.93 -5.06
CA ASP A 316 -1.87 -15.42 -5.11
C ASP A 316 -2.84 -14.40 -5.74
N LEU A 317 -2.36 -13.31 -6.35
CA LEU A 317 -3.19 -12.23 -6.92
C LEU A 317 -3.98 -11.42 -5.89
N GLU A 318 -3.51 -11.37 -4.65
CA GLU A 318 -3.95 -10.39 -3.67
C GLU A 318 -3.23 -9.06 -3.88
N TYR A 319 -3.92 -7.97 -3.59
CA TYR A 319 -3.41 -6.63 -3.82
C TYR A 319 -3.26 -5.89 -2.50
N SER A 320 -2.12 -5.23 -2.35
CA SER A 320 -1.83 -4.34 -1.24
C SER A 320 -1.27 -3.02 -1.76
N ALA A 321 -1.57 -1.95 -1.05
CA ALA A 321 -1.10 -0.62 -1.42
C ALA A 321 -0.90 0.28 -0.20
N SER A 322 0.00 1.26 -0.37
CA SER A 322 0.23 2.32 0.60
C SER A 322 0.60 3.62 -0.12
N SER A 323 0.23 4.73 0.48
CA SER A 323 0.62 6.09 0.09
C SER A 323 1.05 6.91 1.30
N ASP A 324 1.31 6.22 2.43
CA ASP A 324 1.88 6.82 3.62
C ASP A 324 3.37 7.06 3.44
N ARG A 325 3.82 8.25 3.84
CA ARG A 325 5.19 8.71 3.63
C ARG A 325 6.21 7.85 4.37
N ASP A 326 5.91 7.47 5.60
CA ASP A 326 6.81 6.65 6.41
C ASP A 326 6.92 5.22 5.85
N VAL A 327 5.83 4.68 5.32
CA VAL A 327 5.84 3.40 4.60
C VAL A 327 6.65 3.51 3.29
N LEU A 328 6.51 4.61 2.53
CA LEU A 328 7.27 4.83 1.30
C LEU A 328 8.79 4.93 1.56
N ASN A 329 9.22 5.57 2.65
CA ASN A 329 10.65 5.61 3.02
C ASN A 329 11.20 4.19 3.30
N THR A 330 10.46 3.39 4.07
CA THR A 330 10.80 1.99 4.33
C THR A 330 10.78 1.16 3.03
N THR A 331 9.87 1.48 2.10
CA THR A 331 9.75 0.87 0.78
C THR A 331 10.99 1.15 -0.08
N GLN A 332 11.49 2.38 -0.08
CA GLN A 332 12.70 2.76 -0.80
C GLN A 332 13.89 1.89 -0.39
N SER A 333 14.14 1.74 0.92
CA SER A 333 15.23 0.92 1.44
C SER A 333 15.10 -0.54 0.99
N ALA A 334 13.90 -1.13 1.04
CA ALA A 334 13.65 -2.48 0.57
C ALA A 334 13.92 -2.64 -0.95
N ILE A 335 13.56 -1.64 -1.75
CA ILE A 335 13.80 -1.63 -3.20
C ILE A 335 15.29 -1.46 -3.53
N ILE A 336 16.03 -0.65 -2.77
CA ILE A 336 17.48 -0.51 -2.95
C ILE A 336 18.15 -1.87 -2.76
N ILE A 337 17.79 -2.61 -1.70
CA ILE A 337 18.29 -3.97 -1.45
C ILE A 337 17.93 -4.90 -2.63
N LEU A 338 16.67 -4.88 -3.08
CA LEU A 338 16.23 -5.69 -4.23
C LEU A 338 17.01 -5.36 -5.51
N ASN A 339 17.19 -4.07 -5.82
CA ASN A 339 17.90 -3.62 -7.02
C ASN A 339 19.39 -3.98 -6.97
N GLN A 340 20.04 -3.91 -5.81
CA GLN A 340 21.42 -4.38 -5.63
C GLN A 340 21.55 -5.88 -5.94
N ILE A 341 20.63 -6.70 -5.41
CA ILE A 341 20.60 -8.15 -5.65
C ILE A 341 20.36 -8.45 -7.14
N LEU A 342 19.42 -7.75 -7.78
CA LEU A 342 19.12 -7.93 -9.21
C LEU A 342 20.30 -7.55 -10.11
N ARG A 343 20.99 -6.44 -9.81
CA ARG A 343 22.21 -6.03 -10.54
C ARG A 343 23.34 -7.04 -10.39
N GLN A 344 23.51 -7.62 -9.19
CA GLN A 344 24.51 -8.68 -8.98
C GLN A 344 24.16 -9.93 -9.80
N LEU A 345 22.88 -10.33 -9.78
CA LEU A 345 22.41 -11.50 -10.55
C LEU A 345 22.60 -11.28 -12.06
N GLN A 346 22.37 -10.06 -12.54
CA GLN A 346 22.62 -9.68 -13.94
C GLN A 346 24.10 -9.81 -14.30
N ALA A 347 24.99 -9.28 -13.46
CA ALA A 347 26.43 -9.30 -13.69
C ALA A 347 27.01 -10.73 -13.67
N GLY A 348 26.38 -11.64 -12.93
CA GLY A 348 26.77 -13.04 -12.86
C GLY A 348 26.30 -13.90 -14.03
N LYS A 349 25.42 -13.39 -14.91
CA LYS A 349 24.84 -14.15 -16.03
C LYS A 349 25.32 -13.65 -17.39
N PRO A 350 25.54 -14.54 -18.37
CA PRO A 350 25.81 -14.13 -19.74
C PRO A 350 24.58 -13.41 -20.32
N THR A 351 24.80 -12.26 -20.96
CA THR A 351 23.74 -11.51 -21.64
C THR A 351 23.19 -12.34 -22.80
N ARG A 352 22.09 -13.07 -22.55
CA ARG A 352 21.37 -13.83 -23.56
C ARG A 352 19.98 -13.25 -23.76
N PRO A 353 19.48 -13.17 -25.01
CA PRO A 353 18.09 -12.80 -25.24
C PRO A 353 17.18 -13.85 -24.58
N ILE A 354 16.07 -13.38 -24.00
CA ILE A 354 15.09 -14.26 -23.37
C ILE A 354 14.53 -15.19 -24.44
N GLN A 355 14.69 -16.50 -24.25
CA GLN A 355 14.20 -17.53 -25.16
C GLN A 355 12.80 -17.99 -24.76
N ASP A 356 12.11 -18.68 -25.66
CA ASP A 356 10.75 -19.18 -25.40
C ASP A 356 10.72 -20.30 -24.35
N ASP A 357 11.86 -20.96 -24.11
CA ASP A 357 12.05 -22.02 -23.12
C ASP A 357 12.26 -21.49 -21.67
N ASP A 358 12.47 -20.18 -21.49
CA ASP A 358 12.71 -19.60 -20.16
C ASP A 358 11.40 -19.57 -19.35
N ARG A 359 11.26 -20.46 -18.35
CA ARG A 359 10.01 -20.63 -17.59
C ARG A 359 9.73 -19.53 -16.57
N THR A 360 10.77 -18.97 -15.93
CA THR A 360 10.61 -17.91 -14.91
C THR A 360 11.51 -16.74 -15.23
N VAL A 361 10.96 -15.52 -15.21
CA VAL A 361 11.64 -14.29 -15.61
C VAL A 361 11.41 -13.22 -14.54
N VAL A 362 12.44 -12.42 -14.29
CA VAL A 362 12.32 -11.15 -13.57
C VAL A 362 12.54 -9.98 -14.52
N GLU A 363 11.64 -9.01 -14.46
CA GLU A 363 11.70 -7.74 -15.17
C GLU A 363 11.72 -6.61 -14.14
N TRP A 364 12.66 -5.67 -14.22
CA TRP A 364 12.67 -4.54 -13.31
C TRP A 364 13.25 -3.26 -13.92
N VAL A 365 12.87 -2.15 -13.31
CA VAL A 365 13.51 -0.84 -13.44
C VAL A 365 13.51 -0.15 -12.09
N TYR A 366 14.62 0.52 -11.80
CA TYR A 366 14.75 1.39 -10.64
C TYR A 366 15.42 2.69 -11.09
N GLU A 367 14.75 3.80 -10.82
CA GLU A 367 15.24 5.15 -11.09
C GLU A 367 15.14 5.97 -9.80
N GLU A 368 16.28 6.51 -9.38
CA GLU A 368 16.38 7.47 -8.28
C GLU A 368 16.46 8.86 -8.90
N LEU A 369 15.49 9.71 -8.58
CA LEU A 369 15.44 11.09 -9.05
C LEU A 369 16.27 11.93 -8.07
N PRO A 370 17.23 12.75 -8.56
CA PRO A 370 17.98 13.64 -7.69
C PRO A 370 17.05 14.66 -7.03
N ASP A 371 17.34 15.02 -5.78
CA ASP A 371 16.65 16.08 -5.06
C ASP A 371 16.63 17.38 -5.89
N HIS A 372 15.53 18.13 -5.75
CA HIS A 372 15.08 19.31 -6.52
C HIS A 372 16.07 20.46 -6.76
N ASP A 373 17.35 20.36 -6.39
CA ASP A 373 18.35 21.43 -6.46
C ASP A 373 19.25 21.43 -7.71
N THR A 374 19.12 20.45 -8.60
CA THR A 374 19.79 20.50 -9.91
C THR A 374 18.78 20.80 -11.02
N THR A 375 18.99 21.90 -11.73
CA THR A 375 18.16 22.44 -12.81
C THR A 375 18.17 21.59 -14.09
N ASP A 376 18.56 20.32 -13.98
CA ASP A 376 18.58 19.37 -15.07
C ASP A 376 17.48 18.34 -14.81
N THR A 377 16.30 18.59 -15.38
CA THR A 377 15.14 17.70 -15.30
C THR A 377 15.41 16.44 -16.12
N GLY A 378 16.24 15.54 -15.59
CA GLY A 378 16.32 14.15 -16.01
C GLY A 378 15.01 13.48 -15.64
N LYS A 379 14.06 13.49 -16.58
CA LYS A 379 12.70 12.98 -16.38
C LYS A 379 12.59 11.52 -16.81
N PRO A 380 11.62 10.76 -16.25
CA PRO A 380 11.42 9.33 -16.49
C PRO A 380 10.75 9.08 -17.85
N SER A 381 11.40 9.48 -18.94
CA SER A 381 10.90 9.36 -20.30
C SER A 381 11.76 8.39 -21.12
N LYS A 382 12.07 7.23 -20.52
CA LYS A 382 12.26 5.89 -21.13
C LYS A 382 12.90 4.98 -20.06
N LEU A 383 12.09 4.50 -19.12
CA LEU A 383 12.49 3.40 -18.24
C LEU A 383 12.67 2.16 -19.12
N GLU A 384 13.90 1.89 -19.57
CA GLU A 384 14.23 0.66 -20.28
C GLU A 384 14.22 -0.51 -19.28
N THR A 385 13.18 -1.34 -19.39
CA THR A 385 13.03 -2.53 -18.56
C THR A 385 14.17 -3.50 -18.80
N GLN A 386 14.86 -3.85 -17.72
CA GLN A 386 15.84 -4.92 -17.73
C GLN A 386 15.14 -6.21 -17.39
N ALA A 387 15.57 -7.30 -18.01
CA ALA A 387 14.97 -8.61 -17.81
C ALA A 387 16.06 -9.69 -17.69
N ILE A 388 15.89 -10.60 -16.73
CA ILE A 388 16.79 -11.73 -16.49
C ILE A 388 15.96 -13.02 -16.45
N PRO A 389 16.30 -14.04 -17.25
CA PRO A 389 15.77 -15.39 -17.06
C PRO A 389 16.38 -16.02 -15.80
N LEU A 390 15.54 -16.68 -14.99
CA LEU A 390 15.95 -17.38 -13.77
C LEU A 390 16.06 -18.87 -14.08
N ASP A 391 17.28 -19.41 -13.99
CA ASP A 391 17.61 -20.73 -14.54
C ASP A 391 17.49 -21.83 -13.48
N SER A 392 17.54 -21.45 -12.21
CA SER A 392 17.49 -22.36 -11.07
C SER A 392 16.50 -21.87 -10.01
N MET A 393 16.05 -22.78 -9.14
CA MET A 393 15.22 -22.39 -7.99
C MET A 393 16.01 -21.48 -7.03
N ALA A 394 17.33 -21.62 -6.94
CA ALA A 394 18.17 -20.69 -6.18
C ALA A 394 18.04 -19.25 -6.72
N ASP A 395 18.05 -19.06 -8.05
CA ASP A 395 17.84 -17.74 -8.65
C ASP A 395 16.44 -17.19 -8.34
N VAL A 396 15.42 -18.05 -8.41
CA VAL A 396 14.03 -17.69 -8.09
C VAL A 396 13.91 -17.23 -6.64
N VAL A 397 14.46 -17.98 -5.68
CA VAL A 397 14.43 -17.60 -4.26
C VAL A 397 15.27 -16.35 -3.98
N THR A 398 16.40 -16.19 -4.69
CA THR A 398 17.25 -14.98 -4.62
C THR A 398 16.42 -13.72 -4.89
N VAL A 399 15.48 -13.77 -5.84
CA VAL A 399 14.61 -12.64 -6.20
C VAL A 399 13.31 -12.60 -5.38
N MET A 400 12.66 -13.75 -5.18
CA MET A 400 11.34 -13.84 -4.56
C MET A 400 11.34 -13.37 -3.11
N VAL A 401 12.38 -13.70 -2.33
CA VAL A 401 12.49 -13.28 -0.93
C VAL A 401 12.57 -11.75 -0.81
N PRO A 402 13.56 -11.05 -1.39
CA PRO A 402 13.62 -9.59 -1.29
C PRO A 402 12.40 -8.90 -1.92
N LEU A 403 11.80 -9.46 -2.97
CA LEU A 403 10.55 -8.93 -3.52
C LEU A 403 9.39 -9.03 -2.51
N ALA A 404 9.28 -10.11 -1.73
CA ALA A 404 8.29 -10.21 -0.64
C ALA A 404 8.52 -9.14 0.45
N PHE A 405 9.78 -8.78 0.71
CA PHE A 405 10.12 -7.67 1.63
C PHE A 405 9.72 -6.28 1.11
N THR A 406 9.40 -6.14 -0.18
CA THR A 406 8.87 -4.86 -0.73
C THR A 406 7.35 -4.71 -0.59
N SER A 407 6.66 -5.70 0.00
CA SER A 407 5.21 -5.67 0.16
C SER A 407 4.78 -4.59 1.17
N PRO A 408 3.77 -3.75 0.82
CA PRO A 408 3.15 -2.81 1.74
C PRO A 408 2.65 -3.44 3.05
N ILE A 409 2.22 -4.71 3.05
CA ILE A 409 1.77 -5.40 4.28
C ILE A 409 2.92 -5.49 5.28
N LEU A 410 4.07 -6.00 4.82
CA LEU A 410 5.26 -6.17 5.66
C LEU A 410 5.81 -4.81 6.08
N LEU A 411 5.94 -3.89 5.12
CA LEU A 411 6.56 -2.58 5.34
C LEU A 411 5.71 -1.70 6.27
N ALA A 412 4.39 -1.72 6.15
CA ALA A 412 3.50 -1.06 7.09
C ALA A 412 3.62 -1.65 8.51
N GLY A 413 3.72 -2.98 8.62
CA GLY A 413 4.00 -3.64 9.90
C GLY A 413 5.34 -3.22 10.51
N LEU A 414 6.38 -3.13 9.69
CA LEU A 414 7.73 -2.71 10.10
C LEU A 414 7.76 -1.23 10.51
N THR A 415 7.06 -0.36 9.78
CA THR A 415 6.91 1.07 10.12
C THR A 415 6.16 1.24 11.45
N LYS A 416 5.07 0.51 11.69
CA LYS A 416 4.39 0.49 12.99
C LYS A 416 5.32 0.03 14.11
N PHE A 417 6.08 -1.03 13.88
CA PHE A 417 7.05 -1.53 14.85
C PHE A 417 8.12 -0.49 15.19
N ARG A 418 8.66 0.21 14.18
CA ARG A 418 9.61 1.33 14.37
C ARG A 418 9.00 2.45 15.22
N THR A 419 7.77 2.86 14.92
CA THR A 419 7.06 3.91 15.67
C THR A 419 6.86 3.50 17.14
N MET A 420 6.40 2.27 17.39
CA MET A 420 6.27 1.73 18.75
C MET A 420 7.61 1.72 19.50
N MET A 421 8.72 1.39 18.82
CA MET A 421 10.06 1.44 19.41
C MET A 421 10.50 2.86 19.75
N ALA A 422 10.19 3.84 18.89
CA ALA A 422 10.47 5.25 19.14
C ALA A 422 9.72 5.79 20.36
N LEU A 423 8.49 5.33 20.58
CA LEU A 423 7.65 5.73 21.71
C LEU A 423 7.99 5.00 23.02
N THR A 424 8.61 3.83 22.92
CA THR A 424 9.02 3.03 24.09
C THR A 424 10.35 3.49 24.68
N GLY A 425 11.22 4.09 23.87
CA GLY A 425 12.53 4.60 24.32
C GLY A 425 12.43 5.76 25.31
N GLY A 426 13.43 5.90 26.17
CA GLY A 426 13.59 7.12 26.98
C GLY A 426 13.98 8.32 26.13
N VAL A 427 14.05 9.51 26.74
CA VAL A 427 14.41 10.79 26.06
C VAL A 427 15.75 10.73 25.31
N ARG A 428 16.65 9.80 25.68
CA ARG A 428 17.97 9.60 25.05
C ARG A 428 17.97 8.51 23.96
N ASP A 429 16.91 7.72 23.87
CA ASP A 429 16.78 6.59 22.96
C ASP A 429 16.19 7.09 21.63
N VAL A 430 17.05 7.71 20.83
CA VAL A 430 16.65 8.31 19.55
C VAL A 430 16.37 7.21 18.54
N VAL A 431 15.19 7.26 17.92
CA VAL A 431 14.84 6.49 16.72
C VAL A 431 14.39 7.47 15.64
N ARG A 432 15.17 7.61 14.56
CA ARG A 432 14.88 8.55 13.47
C ARG A 432 14.68 7.80 12.18
N SER A 433 13.56 8.06 11.49
CA SER A 433 13.36 7.56 10.14
C SER A 433 14.32 8.24 9.18
N PHE A 434 14.78 7.50 8.16
CA PHE A 434 15.48 8.11 7.04
C PHE A 434 14.51 8.96 6.20
N GLN A 435 15.03 10.02 5.61
CA GLN A 435 14.23 10.93 4.77
C GLN A 435 13.83 10.28 3.46
N GLU A 436 12.73 10.76 2.91
CA GLU A 436 12.19 10.32 1.62
C GLU A 436 13.11 10.76 0.49
N GLY A 437 13.58 9.83 -0.33
CA GLY A 437 14.10 10.13 -1.65
C GLY A 437 12.99 10.06 -2.70
N GLN A 438 13.16 10.78 -3.81
CA GLN A 438 12.27 10.62 -4.96
C GLN A 438 12.73 9.41 -5.79
N PHE A 439 11.86 8.42 -5.96
CA PHE A 439 12.16 7.26 -6.80
C PHE A 439 10.94 6.77 -7.57
N GLY A 440 11.21 6.03 -8.64
CA GLY A 440 10.22 5.27 -9.40
C GLY A 440 10.72 3.84 -9.57
N THR A 441 9.84 2.86 -9.40
CA THR A 441 10.24 1.47 -9.65
C THR A 441 9.11 0.65 -10.24
N TYR A 442 9.53 -0.33 -11.03
CA TYR A 442 8.72 -1.41 -11.52
C TYR A 442 9.53 -2.69 -11.30
N CYS A 443 8.93 -3.70 -10.68
CA CYS A 443 9.55 -5.01 -10.59
C CYS A 443 8.49 -6.09 -10.74
N ARG A 444 8.75 -7.08 -11.58
CA ARG A 444 7.83 -8.16 -11.90
C ARG A 444 8.60 -9.47 -11.91
N LEU A 445 8.19 -10.42 -11.08
CA LEU A 445 8.65 -11.80 -11.08
C LEU A 445 7.48 -12.67 -11.55
N TYR A 446 7.64 -13.36 -12.67
CA TYR A 446 6.53 -14.12 -13.26
C TYR A 446 7.01 -15.41 -13.92
N THR A 447 6.07 -16.33 -14.09
CA THR A 447 6.28 -17.54 -14.90
C THR A 447 5.60 -17.40 -16.27
N ARG A 448 6.17 -18.02 -17.30
CA ARG A 448 5.61 -17.94 -18.65
C ARG A 448 4.28 -18.68 -18.78
N GLU A 449 4.08 -19.75 -18.02
CA GLU A 449 2.79 -20.42 -17.93
C GLU A 449 1.69 -19.45 -17.45
N PHE A 450 2.01 -18.57 -16.50
CA PHE A 450 1.09 -17.51 -16.08
C PHE A 450 0.81 -16.51 -17.20
N ASP A 451 1.83 -16.10 -17.96
CA ASP A 451 1.65 -15.19 -19.09
C ASP A 451 0.76 -15.77 -20.19
N GLN A 452 0.91 -17.06 -20.50
CA GLN A 452 0.08 -17.78 -21.47
C GLN A 452 -1.37 -17.92 -20.98
N GLU A 453 -1.57 -18.37 -19.73
CA GLU A 453 -2.91 -18.51 -19.17
C GLU A 453 -3.64 -17.17 -19.07
N ALA A 454 -2.92 -16.11 -18.72
CA ALA A 454 -3.47 -14.78 -18.59
C ALA A 454 -3.94 -14.17 -19.92
N GLN A 455 -3.42 -14.60 -21.07
CA GLN A 455 -3.93 -14.14 -22.38
C GLN A 455 -5.40 -14.56 -22.61
N GLY A 456 -5.84 -15.67 -22.01
CA GLY A 456 -7.23 -16.13 -22.07
C GLY A 456 -8.16 -15.47 -21.05
N ARG A 457 -7.65 -14.62 -20.14
CA ARG A 457 -8.44 -14.01 -19.06
C ARG A 457 -8.85 -12.58 -19.42
N GLU A 458 -10.13 -12.25 -19.21
CA GLU A 458 -10.67 -10.88 -19.36
C GLU A 458 -10.32 -9.97 -18.16
N ILE A 459 -9.06 -9.92 -17.76
CA ILE A 459 -8.60 -9.17 -16.58
C ILE A 459 -7.37 -8.35 -16.95
N LEU A 460 -7.30 -7.10 -16.48
CA LEU A 460 -6.11 -6.28 -16.62
C LEU A 460 -5.13 -6.64 -15.49
N ARG A 461 -3.93 -7.07 -15.84
CA ARG A 461 -2.87 -7.37 -14.86
C ARG A 461 -2.15 -6.09 -14.42
N LEU A 462 -1.49 -6.09 -13.27
CA LEU A 462 -0.69 -4.94 -12.85
C LEU A 462 0.46 -4.66 -13.83
N SER A 463 1.13 -5.71 -14.33
CA SER A 463 2.15 -5.63 -15.38
C SER A 463 1.61 -5.09 -16.72
N GLN A 464 0.41 -5.55 -17.12
CA GLN A 464 -0.27 -5.02 -18.31
C GLN A 464 -0.72 -3.58 -18.11
N ALA A 465 -1.16 -3.21 -16.91
CA ALA A 465 -1.52 -1.85 -16.58
C ALA A 465 -0.30 -0.93 -16.60
N PHE A 466 0.86 -1.39 -16.13
CA PHE A 466 2.11 -0.66 -16.25
C PHE A 466 2.55 -0.46 -17.71
N SER A 467 2.60 -1.53 -18.51
CA SER A 467 2.96 -1.45 -19.93
C SER A 467 1.97 -0.62 -20.76
N ARG A 468 0.67 -0.69 -20.42
CA ARG A 468 -0.37 0.20 -20.95
C ARG A 468 -0.37 1.58 -20.28
N ARG A 469 0.58 1.89 -19.41
CA ARG A 469 0.69 3.19 -18.71
C ARG A 469 -0.65 3.63 -18.08
N THR A 470 -1.47 2.68 -17.65
CA THR A 470 -2.80 2.92 -17.07
C THR A 470 -2.70 3.77 -15.81
N PHE A 471 -1.61 3.61 -15.05
CA PHE A 471 -1.31 4.38 -13.85
C PHE A 471 -0.44 5.62 -14.10
N SER A 472 -0.12 5.93 -15.37
CA SER A 472 0.63 7.15 -15.68
C SER A 472 -0.27 8.36 -15.49
N ARG A 473 0.13 9.24 -14.57
CA ARG A 473 -0.52 10.53 -14.30
C ARG A 473 -0.85 11.30 -15.58
N CYS A 474 0.13 11.45 -16.47
CA CYS A 474 -0.06 12.16 -17.73
C CYS A 474 -1.07 11.44 -18.65
N ARG A 475 -0.99 10.11 -18.77
CA ARG A 475 -1.95 9.37 -19.61
C ARG A 475 -3.39 9.47 -19.10
N LEU A 476 -3.58 9.46 -17.78
CA LEU A 476 -4.89 9.58 -17.16
C LEU A 476 -5.52 10.94 -17.45
N VAL A 477 -4.72 12.00 -17.51
CA VAL A 477 -5.18 13.37 -17.79
C VAL A 477 -5.49 13.56 -19.28
N ASP A 478 -4.65 13.04 -20.20
CA ASP A 478 -4.92 13.08 -21.65
C ASP A 478 -6.26 12.41 -22.00
N ARG A 479 -6.57 11.34 -21.27
CA ARG A 479 -7.81 10.58 -21.40
C ARG A 479 -9.04 11.28 -20.81
N MET A 480 -8.84 12.26 -19.93
CA MET A 480 -9.94 13.08 -19.39
C MET A 480 -10.39 14.14 -20.38
N GLU A 481 -9.48 14.70 -21.19
CA GLU A 481 -9.81 15.66 -22.25
C GLU A 481 -10.69 15.00 -23.32
N ASP A 482 -11.97 15.39 -23.36
CA ASP A 482 -12.95 14.88 -24.31
C ASP A 482 -12.48 14.99 -25.78
N ALA A 483 -12.93 14.06 -26.62
CA ALA A 483 -12.70 14.07 -28.06
C ALA A 483 -13.12 15.39 -28.76
N SER A 484 -13.97 16.19 -28.12
CA SER A 484 -14.38 17.54 -28.56
C SER A 484 -13.27 18.59 -28.40
N ALA A 485 -12.44 18.52 -27.36
CA ALA A 485 -11.27 19.40 -27.20
C ALA A 485 -10.17 19.05 -28.21
N ARG A 486 -10.00 17.75 -28.50
CA ARG A 486 -9.09 17.25 -29.56
C ARG A 486 -9.48 17.78 -30.94
N LEU A 487 -10.77 17.95 -31.24
CA LEU A 487 -11.25 18.52 -32.51
C LEU A 487 -10.87 20.00 -32.70
N PHE A 488 -10.80 20.79 -31.64
CA PHE A 488 -10.35 22.18 -31.74
C PHE A 488 -8.83 22.29 -31.89
N ARG A 489 -8.06 21.42 -31.21
CA ARG A 489 -6.60 21.39 -31.32
C ARG A 489 -6.09 20.83 -32.66
N LYS A 490 -6.79 19.82 -33.20
CA LYS A 490 -6.48 19.20 -34.51
C LYS A 490 -6.75 20.12 -35.71
N ARG A 491 -7.40 21.27 -35.51
CA ARG A 491 -7.61 22.27 -36.58
C ARG A 491 -6.40 23.20 -36.76
N GLU A 492 -5.48 23.26 -35.79
CA GLU A 492 -4.26 24.08 -35.88
C GLU A 492 -2.99 23.27 -36.20
N GLU A 493 -2.94 21.97 -35.91
CA GLU A 493 -1.79 21.10 -36.24
C GLU A 493 -2.12 20.10 -37.36
N ASN A 494 -1.94 20.54 -38.60
CA ASN A 494 -1.71 19.63 -39.73
C ASN A 494 -0.19 19.49 -39.93
N GLN A 495 0.48 18.58 -39.20
CA GLN A 495 1.73 17.95 -39.65
C GLN A 495 2.11 16.73 -38.80
N ASP A 496 2.43 15.65 -39.51
CA ASP A 496 3.09 14.38 -39.17
C ASP A 496 2.41 13.33 -38.25
N PRO A 497 2.41 12.03 -38.66
CA PRO A 497 1.79 10.92 -37.93
C PRO A 497 2.72 10.25 -36.90
N ASN A 498 3.81 10.91 -36.49
CA ASN A 498 4.66 10.41 -35.41
C ASN A 498 4.24 11.10 -34.09
N GLU A 499 3.02 10.83 -33.63
CA GLU A 499 2.45 11.33 -32.36
C GLU A 499 3.19 10.72 -31.15
N GLN A 500 4.43 11.17 -30.92
CA GLN A 500 5.04 11.14 -29.61
C GLN A 500 4.40 12.25 -28.78
N LEU A 501 3.36 11.89 -28.01
CA LEU A 501 2.70 12.79 -27.06
C LEU A 501 3.75 13.57 -26.25
N ASP A 502 3.68 14.90 -26.30
CA ASP A 502 4.50 15.80 -25.49
C ASP A 502 4.06 15.73 -24.01
N PHE A 503 4.48 14.66 -23.34
CA PHE A 503 4.17 14.38 -21.93
C PHE A 503 4.65 15.52 -21.01
N ASP A 504 5.71 16.24 -21.40
CA ASP A 504 6.23 17.38 -20.66
C ASP A 504 5.28 18.57 -20.67
N SER A 505 4.60 18.82 -21.79
CA SER A 505 3.55 19.83 -21.86
C SER A 505 2.37 19.48 -20.97
N LEU A 506 1.99 18.19 -20.89
CA LEU A 506 0.82 17.76 -20.13
C LEU A 506 1.06 17.80 -18.61
N GLU A 507 2.25 17.40 -18.17
CA GLU A 507 2.67 17.53 -16.79
C GLU A 507 2.70 19.00 -16.34
N LYS A 508 3.29 19.89 -17.15
CA LYS A 508 3.31 21.33 -16.88
C LYS A 508 1.90 21.91 -16.75
N GLU A 509 0.96 21.48 -17.61
CA GLU A 509 -0.42 21.94 -17.51
C GLU A 509 -1.11 21.39 -16.26
N LEU A 510 -0.83 20.15 -15.85
CA LEU A 510 -1.33 19.61 -14.58
C LEU A 510 -0.81 20.39 -13.37
N THR A 511 0.50 20.66 -13.32
CA THR A 511 1.10 21.47 -12.25
C THR A 511 0.50 22.87 -12.24
N ARG A 512 0.27 23.47 -13.42
CA ARG A 512 -0.40 24.77 -13.54
C ARG A 512 -1.83 24.73 -13.02
N CYS A 513 -2.58 23.68 -13.34
CA CYS A 513 -3.93 23.44 -12.83
C CYS A 513 -3.93 23.31 -11.31
N SER A 514 -3.02 22.51 -10.75
CA SER A 514 -2.83 22.36 -9.30
C SER A 514 -2.52 23.69 -8.61
N VAL A 515 -1.59 24.50 -9.14
CA VAL A 515 -1.26 25.82 -8.59
C VAL A 515 -2.44 26.80 -8.65
N LYS A 516 -3.31 26.70 -9.65
CA LYS A 516 -4.56 27.50 -9.70
C LYS A 516 -5.55 27.02 -8.64
N MET A 517 -5.72 25.70 -8.51
CA MET A 517 -6.65 25.07 -7.56
C MET A 517 -6.25 25.34 -6.10
N ASN A 518 -4.95 25.37 -5.80
CA ASN A 518 -4.44 25.67 -4.46
C ASN A 518 -4.72 27.11 -3.99
N LYS A 519 -5.19 27.99 -4.88
CA LYS A 519 -5.64 29.35 -4.51
C LYS A 519 -7.13 29.43 -4.17
N TRP A 520 -7.88 28.34 -4.35
CA TRP A 520 -9.30 28.31 -4.05
C TRP A 520 -9.52 28.27 -2.55
N LEU A 521 -10.57 28.96 -2.10
CA LEU A 521 -11.00 28.89 -0.71
C LEU A 521 -12.11 27.85 -0.62
N ILE A 522 -11.85 26.77 0.10
CA ILE A 522 -12.76 25.64 0.27
C ILE A 522 -13.49 25.82 1.61
N ASP A 523 -14.80 26.06 1.54
CA ASP A 523 -15.71 26.05 2.69
C ASP A 523 -16.41 24.68 2.80
N GLU A 524 -17.15 24.43 3.87
CA GLU A 524 -17.91 23.18 4.07
C GLU A 524 -18.88 22.88 2.91
N ASN A 525 -19.54 23.91 2.36
CA ASN A 525 -20.62 23.75 1.38
C ASN A 525 -20.32 24.36 0.00
N SER A 526 -19.16 25.01 -0.18
CA SER A 526 -18.86 25.74 -1.41
C SER A 526 -17.37 25.95 -1.64
N VAL A 527 -17.01 26.16 -2.91
CA VAL A 527 -15.65 26.52 -3.32
C VAL A 527 -15.67 27.93 -3.91
N THR A 528 -14.86 28.83 -3.36
CA THR A 528 -14.78 30.22 -3.81
C THR A 528 -13.58 30.45 -4.71
N VAL A 529 -13.83 30.99 -5.92
CA VAL A 529 -12.82 31.27 -6.96
C VAL A 529 -12.79 32.77 -7.28
N ALA A 530 -11.60 33.33 -7.46
CA ALA A 530 -11.43 34.72 -7.84
C ALA A 530 -11.56 34.92 -9.37
N CYS A 531 -12.54 35.72 -9.81
CA CYS A 531 -12.87 35.97 -11.22
C CYS A 531 -12.65 37.44 -11.62
N ARG A 532 -11.49 38.00 -11.24
CA ARG A 532 -11.15 39.42 -11.42
C ARG A 532 -11.32 39.92 -12.86
N ARG A 533 -10.87 39.14 -13.85
CA ARG A 533 -10.91 39.55 -15.27
C ARG A 533 -12.34 39.65 -15.81
N TYR A 534 -13.17 38.67 -15.52
CA TYR A 534 -14.56 38.64 -15.97
C TYR A 534 -15.35 39.81 -15.37
N VAL A 535 -15.33 39.93 -14.04
CA VAL A 535 -16.06 41.01 -13.34
C VAL A 535 -15.53 42.39 -13.72
N ALA A 536 -14.21 42.58 -13.84
CA ALA A 536 -13.65 43.85 -14.30
C ALA A 536 -14.08 44.18 -15.74
N GLY A 537 -14.14 43.20 -16.64
CA GLY A 537 -14.62 43.38 -18.01
C GLY A 537 -16.10 43.77 -18.06
N VAL A 538 -16.94 43.11 -17.26
CA VAL A 538 -18.37 43.44 -17.14
C VAL A 538 -18.57 44.83 -16.55
N MET A 539 -17.84 45.20 -15.50
CA MET A 539 -17.86 46.53 -14.90
C MET A 539 -17.40 47.62 -15.89
N LEU A 540 -16.35 47.36 -16.67
CA LEU A 540 -15.86 48.29 -17.68
C LEU A 540 -16.86 48.45 -18.82
N ALA A 541 -17.49 47.37 -19.29
CA ALA A 541 -18.54 47.43 -20.30
C ALA A 541 -19.76 48.22 -19.81
N ALA A 542 -20.21 47.99 -18.58
CA ALA A 542 -21.31 48.74 -17.97
C ALA A 542 -20.95 50.22 -17.80
N LEU A 543 -19.71 50.52 -17.38
CA LEU A 543 -19.20 51.88 -17.27
C LEU A 543 -19.12 52.57 -18.63
N ALA A 544 -18.67 51.87 -19.67
CA ALA A 544 -18.63 52.40 -21.03
C ALA A 544 -20.04 52.70 -21.59
N LEU A 545 -21.02 51.84 -21.31
CA LEU A 545 -22.42 52.07 -21.70
C LEU A 545 -23.03 53.25 -20.94
N GLY A 546 -22.86 53.33 -19.63
CA GLY A 546 -23.39 54.42 -18.81
C GLY A 546 -22.72 55.77 -19.11
N ALA A 547 -21.39 55.80 -19.17
CA ALA A 547 -20.63 57.00 -19.52
C ALA A 547 -20.87 57.42 -20.97
N GLY A 548 -20.93 56.46 -21.90
CA GLY A 548 -21.29 56.68 -23.30
C GLY A 548 -22.67 57.32 -23.43
N GLY A 549 -23.68 56.79 -22.73
CA GLY A 549 -25.03 57.37 -22.67
C GLY A 549 -25.04 58.82 -22.16
N LEU A 550 -24.27 59.12 -21.09
CA LEU A 550 -24.12 60.48 -20.58
C LEU A 550 -23.41 61.40 -21.58
N THR A 551 -22.34 60.93 -22.22
CA THR A 551 -21.63 61.74 -23.21
C THR A 551 -22.53 62.10 -24.39
N ILE A 552 -23.38 61.18 -24.85
CA ILE A 552 -24.38 61.47 -25.89
C ILE A 552 -25.41 62.49 -25.39
N GLY A 553 -25.92 62.32 -24.16
CA GLY A 553 -26.85 63.26 -23.53
C GLY A 553 -26.31 64.70 -23.44
N PHE A 554 -25.04 64.86 -23.06
CA PHE A 554 -24.41 66.19 -22.92
C PHE A 554 -23.89 66.80 -24.23
N THR A 555 -23.49 65.97 -25.20
CA THR A 555 -22.86 66.47 -26.45
C THR A 555 -23.83 66.68 -27.60
N VAL A 556 -24.95 65.96 -27.65
CA VAL A 556 -25.88 65.99 -28.79
C VAL A 556 -26.90 67.14 -28.69
N GLY A 557 -27.35 67.52 -27.49
CA GLY A 557 -28.32 68.62 -27.30
C GLY A 557 -29.59 68.45 -28.17
N GLU A 558 -30.21 69.54 -28.63
CA GLU A 558 -31.44 69.49 -29.46
C GLU A 558 -31.22 69.07 -30.93
N ARG A 559 -30.06 68.52 -31.30
CA ARG A 559 -29.71 68.25 -32.71
C ARG A 559 -30.50 67.11 -33.36
N ILE A 560 -31.22 66.31 -32.59
CA ILE A 560 -32.07 65.22 -33.08
C ILE A 560 -33.54 65.65 -32.92
N GLN A 561 -34.21 66.00 -34.02
CA GLN A 561 -35.63 66.37 -33.98
C GLN A 561 -36.49 65.18 -33.51
N GLY A 562 -37.22 65.37 -32.42
CA GLY A 562 -38.20 64.41 -31.90
C GLY A 562 -37.69 63.41 -30.86
N VAL A 563 -36.42 63.48 -30.43
CA VAL A 563 -35.86 62.60 -29.38
C VAL A 563 -35.16 63.44 -28.31
N ASP A 564 -35.56 63.25 -27.05
CA ASP A 564 -34.85 63.83 -25.91
C ASP A 564 -33.54 63.06 -25.65
N PRO A 565 -32.36 63.69 -25.75
CA PRO A 565 -31.07 63.05 -25.48
C PRO A 565 -30.96 62.45 -24.07
N PHE A 566 -31.67 63.01 -23.08
CA PHE A 566 -31.66 62.48 -21.71
C PHE A 566 -32.47 61.19 -21.58
N ASN A 567 -33.48 60.97 -22.42
CA ASN A 567 -34.16 59.67 -22.50
C ASN A 567 -33.20 58.60 -23.05
N LEU A 568 -32.35 58.94 -24.02
CA LEU A 568 -31.36 58.01 -24.56
C LEU A 568 -30.28 57.64 -23.54
N ALA A 569 -29.84 58.61 -22.72
CA ALA A 569 -28.99 58.35 -21.57
C ALA A 569 -29.66 57.40 -20.56
N THR A 570 -30.95 57.61 -20.27
CA THR A 570 -31.72 56.75 -19.37
C THR A 570 -31.82 55.31 -19.91
N TYR A 571 -32.09 55.13 -21.20
CA TYR A 571 -32.09 53.80 -21.82
C TYR A 571 -30.71 53.13 -21.79
N ALA A 572 -29.62 53.88 -21.96
CA ALA A 572 -28.26 53.36 -21.86
C ALA A 572 -27.92 52.90 -20.43
N TRP A 573 -28.36 53.63 -19.40
CA TRP A 573 -28.22 53.24 -18.00
C TRP A 573 -29.05 52.00 -17.65
N VAL A 574 -30.29 51.92 -18.14
CA VAL A 574 -31.15 50.73 -17.98
C VAL A 574 -30.51 49.52 -18.66
N LEU A 575 -29.97 49.69 -19.88
CA LEU A 575 -29.26 48.63 -20.60
C LEU A 575 -28.01 48.18 -19.83
N ALA A 576 -27.22 49.10 -19.29
CA ALA A 576 -26.04 48.78 -18.48
C ALA A 576 -26.43 47.97 -17.23
N ALA A 577 -27.49 48.37 -16.51
CA ALA A 577 -28.01 47.62 -15.36
C ALA A 577 -28.50 46.23 -15.75
N PHE A 578 -29.16 46.09 -16.90
CA PHE A 578 -29.63 44.81 -17.41
C PHE A 578 -28.48 43.87 -17.81
N VAL A 579 -27.45 44.40 -18.48
CA VAL A 579 -26.23 43.65 -18.82
C VAL A 579 -25.53 43.16 -17.54
N MET A 580 -25.42 44.01 -16.51
CA MET A 580 -24.86 43.62 -15.20
C MET A 580 -25.64 42.46 -14.56
N LEU A 581 -26.98 42.52 -14.60
CA LEU A 581 -27.83 41.46 -14.03
C LEU A 581 -27.71 40.15 -14.79
N ILE A 582 -27.69 40.19 -16.13
CA ILE A 582 -27.47 38.99 -16.96
C ILE A 582 -26.09 38.41 -16.67
N CYS A 583 -25.03 39.22 -16.77
CA CYS A 583 -23.66 38.74 -16.57
C CYS A 583 -23.42 38.17 -15.17
N LYS A 584 -24.15 38.63 -14.16
CA LYS A 584 -24.16 38.07 -12.81
C LYS A 584 -24.84 36.69 -12.75
N ALA A 585 -25.87 36.43 -13.55
CA ALA A 585 -26.60 35.17 -13.59
C ALA A 585 -26.00 34.11 -14.54
N VAL A 586 -25.01 34.47 -15.36
CA VAL A 586 -24.43 33.56 -16.37
C VAL A 586 -23.60 32.43 -15.77
N LEU A 587 -22.83 32.69 -14.71
CA LEU A 587 -21.85 31.72 -14.18
C LEU A 587 -22.37 30.86 -13.03
N VAL A 588 -23.23 31.41 -12.17
CA VAL A 588 -23.74 30.75 -10.95
C VAL A 588 -25.19 31.14 -10.72
N GLU A 589 -26.01 30.19 -10.26
CA GLU A 589 -27.45 30.40 -10.02
C GLU A 589 -27.72 31.47 -8.95
N HIS A 590 -26.87 31.52 -7.90
CA HIS A 590 -27.00 32.45 -6.78
C HIS A 590 -25.67 33.15 -6.46
N TRP A 591 -25.40 34.27 -7.12
CA TRP A 591 -24.25 35.13 -6.81
C TRP A 591 -24.66 36.30 -5.88
N SER A 592 -24.02 36.45 -4.73
CA SER A 592 -24.23 37.60 -3.84
C SER A 592 -23.61 38.88 -4.44
N TRP A 593 -24.20 40.05 -4.17
CA TRP A 593 -23.62 41.32 -4.62
C TRP A 593 -22.30 41.66 -3.92
N SER A 594 -22.14 41.25 -2.65
CA SER A 594 -20.90 41.45 -1.91
C SER A 594 -19.74 40.69 -2.56
N ASP A 595 -19.95 39.42 -2.92
CA ASP A 595 -18.90 38.60 -3.51
C ASP A 595 -18.59 39.04 -4.94
N PHE A 596 -19.63 39.42 -5.70
CA PHE A 596 -19.47 39.97 -7.05
C PHE A 596 -18.56 41.22 -7.05
N LEU A 597 -18.81 42.17 -6.13
CA LEU A 597 -17.98 43.38 -6.01
C LEU A 597 -16.57 43.10 -5.48
N GLN A 598 -16.39 42.03 -4.71
CA GLN A 598 -15.08 41.55 -4.25
C GLN A 598 -14.35 40.69 -5.29
N PHE A 599 -14.90 40.53 -6.50
CA PHE A 599 -14.35 39.71 -7.57
C PHE A 599 -14.29 38.21 -7.26
N ASN A 600 -15.14 37.73 -6.36
CA ASN A 600 -15.19 36.34 -5.91
C ASN A 600 -16.49 35.67 -6.35
N VAL A 601 -16.40 34.43 -6.82
CA VAL A 601 -17.54 33.59 -7.20
C VAL A 601 -17.58 32.39 -6.28
N ARG A 602 -18.71 32.19 -5.58
CA ARG A 602 -18.94 31.03 -4.73
C ARG A 602 -19.68 29.96 -5.52
N CYS A 603 -19.02 28.85 -5.81
CA CYS A 603 -19.59 27.73 -6.55
C CYS A 603 -20.12 26.68 -5.58
N LYS A 604 -21.31 26.15 -5.82
CA LYS A 604 -21.96 25.11 -5.00
C LYS A 604 -21.99 23.74 -5.69
N SER A 605 -21.55 23.64 -6.93
CA SER A 605 -21.47 22.40 -7.70
C SER A 605 -20.20 22.30 -8.54
N VAL A 606 -19.84 21.08 -8.93
CA VAL A 606 -18.69 20.83 -9.82
C VAL A 606 -18.86 21.52 -11.17
N SER A 607 -20.06 21.48 -11.77
CA SER A 607 -20.30 22.13 -13.07
C SER A 607 -20.17 23.66 -13.02
N GLU A 608 -20.65 24.30 -11.94
CA GLU A 608 -20.46 25.74 -11.74
C GLU A 608 -18.98 26.09 -11.57
N LEU A 609 -18.25 25.27 -10.81
CA LEU A 609 -16.83 25.44 -10.58
C LEU A 609 -16.03 25.28 -11.88
N ALA A 610 -16.37 24.29 -12.71
CA ALA A 610 -15.78 24.06 -14.03
C ALA A 610 -16.01 25.24 -14.98
N ALA A 611 -17.26 25.73 -15.07
CA ALA A 611 -17.62 26.88 -15.90
C ALA A 611 -16.89 28.16 -15.46
N THR A 612 -16.76 28.36 -14.15
CA THR A 612 -16.12 29.55 -13.56
C THR A 612 -14.60 29.53 -13.69
N ALA A 613 -13.97 28.38 -13.45
CA ALA A 613 -12.52 28.20 -13.49
C ALA A 613 -11.98 27.94 -14.91
N GLN A 614 -12.85 27.59 -15.86
CA GLN A 614 -12.49 27.12 -17.21
C GLN A 614 -11.54 25.92 -17.14
N MET A 615 -11.93 24.90 -16.36
CA MET A 615 -11.17 23.68 -16.16
C MET A 615 -12.05 22.46 -16.40
N ASP A 616 -11.43 21.34 -16.76
CA ASP A 616 -12.14 20.09 -16.96
C ASP A 616 -12.77 19.57 -15.66
N GLU A 617 -14.03 19.13 -15.74
CA GLU A 617 -14.81 18.66 -14.60
C GLU A 617 -14.16 17.46 -13.91
N GLN A 618 -13.53 16.55 -14.67
CA GLN A 618 -12.90 15.36 -14.12
C GLN A 618 -11.60 15.69 -13.38
N VAL A 619 -10.82 16.65 -13.89
CA VAL A 619 -9.62 17.14 -13.18
C VAL A 619 -10.01 17.81 -11.86
N ILE A 620 -11.11 18.57 -11.83
CA ILE A 620 -11.66 19.13 -10.58
C ILE A 620 -12.04 18.02 -9.61
N ILE A 621 -12.82 17.03 -10.04
CA ILE A 621 -13.23 15.89 -9.19
C ILE A 621 -12.00 15.15 -8.65
N ALA A 622 -10.99 14.90 -9.49
CA ALA A 622 -9.76 14.25 -9.07
C ALA A 622 -9.04 15.05 -7.97
N LYS A 623 -8.97 16.38 -8.08
CA LYS A 623 -8.35 17.23 -7.05
C LYS A 623 -9.17 17.24 -5.76
N LEU A 624 -10.49 17.34 -5.86
CA LEU A 624 -11.38 17.25 -4.69
C LEU A 624 -11.23 15.91 -3.97
N LEU A 625 -11.13 14.79 -4.70
CA LEU A 625 -10.89 13.47 -4.12
C LEU A 625 -9.49 13.32 -3.51
N HIS A 626 -8.49 13.97 -4.11
CA HIS A 626 -7.14 14.02 -3.55
C HIS A 626 -7.11 14.78 -2.21
N ASP A 627 -7.85 15.89 -2.11
CA ASP A 627 -7.90 16.73 -0.90
C ASP A 627 -8.86 16.15 0.19
N ASP A 628 -9.85 15.33 -0.19
CA ASP A 628 -10.80 14.64 0.73
C ASP A 628 -10.09 13.69 1.72
N CYS A 629 -8.85 13.29 1.44
CA CYS A 629 -8.12 12.31 2.24
C CYS A 629 -7.36 12.88 3.45
N GLY A 630 -7.41 14.22 3.66
CA GLY A 630 -6.80 14.92 4.81
C GLY A 630 -7.80 15.73 5.65
N ASP A 631 -7.42 16.93 6.09
CA ASP A 631 -8.25 17.89 6.84
C ASP A 631 -9.35 18.55 5.98
N GLY A 632 -9.76 17.91 4.87
CA GLY A 632 -10.74 18.44 3.93
C GLY A 632 -12.05 18.80 4.62
N ILE A 633 -12.38 20.09 4.62
CA ILE A 633 -13.56 20.65 5.30
C ILE A 633 -14.84 20.41 4.48
N LEU A 634 -14.71 20.19 3.17
CA LEU A 634 -15.81 20.07 2.22
C LEU A 634 -16.71 18.86 2.51
N VAL A 635 -18.01 19.11 2.63
CA VAL A 635 -19.06 18.08 2.73
C VAL A 635 -19.72 17.93 1.37
N THR A 636 -19.73 16.71 0.84
CA THR A 636 -20.24 16.44 -0.51
C THR A 636 -21.68 15.92 -0.50
N ARG A 637 -22.47 16.37 -1.48
CA ARG A 637 -23.85 15.93 -1.73
C ARG A 637 -24.07 15.64 -3.21
N GLY A 638 -25.25 15.14 -3.56
CA GLY A 638 -25.64 14.89 -4.94
C GLY A 638 -25.50 13.43 -5.34
N PRO A 639 -25.88 13.07 -6.57
CA PRO A 639 -26.06 11.68 -7.00
C PRO A 639 -24.75 10.89 -7.18
N PHE A 640 -23.59 11.56 -7.25
CA PHE A 640 -22.29 10.93 -7.56
C PHE A 640 -21.25 11.13 -6.44
N ASN A 641 -21.69 11.33 -5.19
CA ASN A 641 -20.81 11.61 -4.04
C ASN A 641 -20.35 10.34 -3.29
N SER A 642 -20.77 9.15 -3.73
CA SER A 642 -20.56 7.87 -3.04
C SER A 642 -19.09 7.56 -2.71
N VAL A 643 -18.17 8.09 -3.52
CA VAL A 643 -16.72 7.88 -3.44
C VAL A 643 -16.05 8.76 -2.37
N PHE A 644 -16.64 9.91 -2.04
CA PHE A 644 -16.09 10.86 -1.06
C PHE A 644 -16.28 10.37 0.37
N ARG A 645 -15.32 10.63 1.26
CA ARG A 645 -15.35 10.21 2.67
C ARG A 645 -16.42 10.98 3.44
N ARG A 646 -16.49 12.31 3.28
CA ARG A 646 -17.49 13.18 3.96
C ARG A 646 -18.71 13.43 3.07
N GLN A 647 -19.83 12.82 3.45
CA GLN A 647 -21.11 12.94 2.75
C GLN A 647 -22.15 13.62 3.64
N ALA A 648 -22.96 14.51 3.06
CA ALA A 648 -24.12 15.07 3.73
C ALA A 648 -25.16 13.95 3.95
N GLY A 649 -25.37 13.55 5.21
CA GLY A 649 -26.21 12.39 5.54
C GLY A 649 -27.67 12.55 5.13
N ASN A 650 -28.27 13.75 5.32
CA ASN A 650 -29.66 14.07 4.97
C ASN A 650 -29.95 15.59 4.85
N SER A 651 -28.95 16.45 4.98
CA SER A 651 -29.10 17.91 4.88
C SER A 651 -29.02 18.37 3.41
N GLU A 652 -29.82 19.37 3.02
CA GLU A 652 -29.67 20.05 1.71
C GLU A 652 -28.32 20.78 1.58
N ASP A 653 -27.61 20.95 2.69
CA ASP A 653 -26.30 21.58 2.78
C ASP A 653 -25.17 20.64 2.35
N GLY A 654 -24.30 21.16 1.48
CA GLY A 654 -23.10 20.50 0.96
C GLY A 654 -22.77 20.93 -0.47
N PHE A 655 -21.55 20.64 -0.91
CA PHE A 655 -21.10 20.86 -2.28
C PHE A 655 -21.58 19.73 -3.20
N SER A 656 -22.26 20.08 -4.28
CA SER A 656 -22.93 19.12 -5.17
C SER A 656 -22.00 18.50 -6.20
N ILE A 657 -21.83 17.18 -6.13
CA ILE A 657 -21.16 16.37 -7.16
C ILE A 657 -22.23 15.92 -8.17
N ASN A 658 -22.45 16.76 -9.18
CA ASN A 658 -23.47 16.59 -10.20
C ASN A 658 -22.94 16.03 -11.54
N VAL A 659 -21.66 15.67 -11.58
CA VAL A 659 -20.97 15.13 -12.76
C VAL A 659 -20.61 13.68 -12.51
N LYS A 660 -20.82 12.81 -13.50
CA LYS A 660 -20.50 11.38 -13.44
C LYS A 660 -18.98 11.18 -13.40
N ILE A 661 -18.52 10.18 -12.67
CA ILE A 661 -17.07 9.96 -12.46
C ILE A 661 -16.56 8.97 -13.51
N LYS A 662 -15.53 9.35 -14.28
CA LYS A 662 -14.84 8.45 -15.22
C LYS A 662 -13.90 7.48 -14.46
N PRO A 663 -13.65 6.25 -14.97
CA PRO A 663 -12.70 5.32 -14.35
C PRO A 663 -11.29 5.89 -14.20
N SER A 664 -10.82 6.68 -15.17
CA SER A 664 -9.52 7.37 -15.10
C SER A 664 -9.43 8.35 -13.94
N THR A 665 -10.54 9.01 -13.59
CA THR A 665 -10.64 9.94 -12.45
C THR A 665 -10.47 9.22 -11.13
N LEU A 666 -11.09 8.05 -10.98
CA LEU A 666 -10.90 7.20 -9.79
C LEU A 666 -9.43 6.77 -9.66
N ILE A 667 -8.85 6.23 -10.73
CA ILE A 667 -7.46 5.78 -10.72
C ILE A 667 -6.51 6.95 -10.42
N LEU A 668 -6.70 8.11 -11.05
CA LEU A 668 -5.88 9.30 -10.79
C LEU A 668 -5.97 9.75 -9.34
N SER A 669 -7.13 9.61 -8.69
CA SER A 669 -7.31 10.01 -7.30
C SER A 669 -6.70 9.05 -6.28
N GLY A 670 -6.40 7.79 -6.65
CA GLY A 670 -5.95 6.75 -5.70
C GLY A 670 -6.94 5.61 -5.48
N LEU A 671 -7.88 5.38 -6.40
CA LEU A 671 -8.87 4.30 -6.30
C LEU A 671 -8.74 3.37 -7.50
N ALA A 672 -8.16 2.19 -7.28
CA ALA A 672 -8.00 1.18 -8.33
C ALA A 672 -9.15 0.16 -8.28
N PRO A 673 -10.02 0.08 -9.30
CA PRO A 673 -11.11 -0.89 -9.33
C PRO A 673 -10.59 -2.31 -9.62
N LEU A 674 -10.80 -3.23 -8.67
CA LEU A 674 -10.46 -4.65 -8.80
C LEU A 674 -11.70 -5.47 -9.08
N LYS A 675 -11.62 -6.40 -10.02
CA LYS A 675 -12.67 -7.38 -10.30
C LYS A 675 -12.55 -8.52 -9.28
N VAL A 676 -13.67 -8.87 -8.64
CA VAL A 676 -13.77 -9.97 -7.67
C VAL A 676 -14.89 -10.92 -8.04
N VAL A 677 -14.75 -12.18 -7.62
CA VAL A 677 -15.74 -13.24 -7.82
C VAL A 677 -16.60 -13.38 -6.57
N THR A 678 -17.91 -13.26 -6.74
CA THR A 678 -18.91 -13.45 -5.71
C THR A 678 -19.78 -14.67 -6.03
N PRO A 679 -20.57 -15.18 -5.08
CA PRO A 679 -21.54 -16.25 -5.37
C PRO A 679 -22.58 -15.88 -6.43
N ARG A 680 -22.83 -14.58 -6.66
CA ARG A 680 -23.85 -14.06 -7.60
C ARG A 680 -23.30 -13.73 -8.99
N GLY A 681 -21.98 -13.77 -9.19
CA GLY A 681 -21.30 -13.30 -10.39
C GLY A 681 -20.08 -12.45 -10.04
N HIS A 682 -19.73 -11.51 -10.91
CA HIS A 682 -18.60 -10.59 -10.67
C HIS A 682 -19.04 -9.28 -10.02
N ALA A 683 -18.16 -8.74 -9.17
CA ALA A 683 -18.31 -7.43 -8.54
C ALA A 683 -17.01 -6.63 -8.66
N ILE A 684 -17.06 -5.33 -8.39
CA ILE A 684 -15.88 -4.45 -8.31
C ILE A 684 -15.68 -4.09 -6.85
N VAL A 685 -14.44 -4.21 -6.39
CA VAL A 685 -13.99 -3.69 -5.10
C VAL A 685 -12.85 -2.72 -5.38
N CYS A 686 -12.93 -1.50 -4.86
CA CYS A 686 -11.87 -0.51 -5.05
C CYS A 686 -10.77 -0.69 -4.01
N LEU A 687 -9.52 -0.79 -4.48
CA LEU A 687 -8.32 -0.66 -3.65
C LEU A 687 -8.04 0.83 -3.43
N ASP A 688 -8.36 1.31 -2.23
CA ASP A 688 -8.16 2.70 -1.80
C ASP A 688 -6.72 2.93 -1.36
N HIS A 689 -5.92 3.62 -2.17
CA HIS A 689 -4.56 4.03 -1.85
C HIS A 689 -4.40 5.54 -2.06
N ARG A 690 -5.49 6.29 -1.88
CA ARG A 690 -5.49 7.76 -1.89
C ARG A 690 -4.52 8.30 -0.83
N ARG A 691 -4.09 9.55 -0.97
CA ARG A 691 -3.05 10.19 -0.14
C ARG A 691 -3.22 9.91 1.36
N GLY A 692 -2.12 9.54 2.03
CA GLY A 692 -2.11 9.28 3.48
C GLY A 692 -2.69 7.92 3.89
N THR A 693 -2.93 7.02 2.94
CA THR A 693 -3.39 5.67 3.26
C THR A 693 -2.24 4.82 3.78
N PHE A 694 -2.31 4.46 5.06
CA PHE A 694 -1.29 3.64 5.71
C PHE A 694 -1.16 2.24 5.08
N LEU A 695 -2.28 1.51 4.97
CA LEU A 695 -2.31 0.19 4.35
C LEU A 695 -3.72 -0.17 3.86
N ALA A 696 -3.84 -0.42 2.56
CA ALA A 696 -5.03 -0.95 1.93
C ALA A 696 -4.79 -2.33 1.35
N LEU A 697 -5.81 -3.19 1.46
CA LEU A 697 -5.72 -4.62 1.19
C LEU A 697 -7.00 -5.10 0.51
N VAL A 698 -6.83 -5.94 -0.50
CA VAL A 698 -7.91 -6.73 -1.11
C VAL A 698 -7.37 -8.14 -1.29
N GLN A 699 -7.83 -9.03 -0.41
CA GLN A 699 -7.39 -10.42 -0.30
C GLN A 699 -8.50 -11.38 -0.76
N HIS A 700 -8.19 -12.66 -0.93
CA HIS A 700 -9.24 -13.67 -1.10
C HIS A 700 -10.09 -13.80 0.15
N GLU A 701 -11.32 -14.29 -0.01
CA GLU A 701 -12.26 -14.45 1.10
C GLU A 701 -12.45 -13.17 1.94
N GLY A 702 -12.92 -12.10 1.29
CA GLY A 702 -13.04 -10.74 1.87
C GLY A 702 -13.46 -10.72 3.34
N GLY A 703 -12.58 -10.17 4.19
CA GLY A 703 -12.78 -10.09 5.64
C GLY A 703 -13.79 -9.01 6.04
N LYS A 704 -14.42 -9.18 7.21
CA LYS A 704 -15.50 -8.32 7.73
C LYS A 704 -15.04 -7.00 8.36
N GLU A 705 -13.74 -6.69 8.31
CA GLU A 705 -13.15 -5.69 9.23
C GLU A 705 -12.93 -4.31 8.58
N LYS A 706 -13.06 -4.16 7.27
CA LYS A 706 -12.81 -2.88 6.58
C LYS A 706 -13.97 -2.48 5.68
N GLU A 707 -14.31 -1.20 5.70
CA GLU A 707 -15.25 -0.60 4.77
C GLU A 707 -14.62 -0.54 3.38
N HIS A 708 -15.30 -1.12 2.39
CA HIS A 708 -14.87 -1.12 1.01
C HIS A 708 -15.85 -0.35 0.13
N LEU A 709 -15.33 0.31 -0.91
CA LEU A 709 -16.12 0.85 -2.00
C LEU A 709 -16.39 -0.29 -3.00
N VAL A 710 -17.65 -0.67 -3.15
CA VAL A 710 -18.07 -1.86 -3.90
C VAL A 710 -19.12 -1.49 -4.95
N CYS A 711 -19.04 -2.12 -6.12
CA CYS A 711 -20.14 -2.20 -7.07
C CYS A 711 -20.59 -3.65 -7.21
N ASP A 712 -21.81 -3.93 -6.78
CA ASP A 712 -22.41 -5.25 -6.86
C ASP A 712 -22.85 -5.59 -8.30
N ASP A 713 -22.74 -6.86 -8.67
CA ASP A 713 -23.37 -7.47 -9.85
C ASP A 713 -23.10 -6.76 -11.20
N ILE A 714 -21.82 -6.62 -11.55
CA ILE A 714 -21.38 -6.01 -12.82
C ILE A 714 -21.97 -6.74 -14.02
N ASP A 715 -22.08 -8.07 -13.94
CA ASP A 715 -22.56 -8.89 -15.05
C ASP A 715 -24.01 -8.55 -15.39
N ARG A 716 -24.84 -8.19 -14.40
CA ARG A 716 -26.17 -7.66 -14.63
C ARG A 716 -26.12 -6.30 -15.31
N HIS A 717 -25.32 -5.36 -14.80
CA HIS A 717 -25.20 -4.02 -15.39
C HIS A 717 -24.74 -4.05 -16.86
N ILE A 718 -23.78 -4.92 -17.19
CA ILE A 718 -23.29 -5.10 -18.56
C ILE A 718 -24.35 -5.76 -19.44
N ARG A 719 -25.07 -6.78 -18.94
CA ARG A 719 -26.16 -7.43 -19.68
C ARG A 719 -27.30 -6.46 -19.98
N ASP A 720 -27.73 -5.70 -18.98
CA ASP A 720 -28.80 -4.70 -19.12
C ASP A 720 -28.40 -3.59 -20.10
N TRP A 721 -27.11 -3.20 -20.12
CA TRP A 721 -26.58 -2.24 -21.09
C TRP A 721 -26.54 -2.78 -22.51
N LYS A 722 -26.13 -4.05 -22.70
CA LYS A 722 -26.08 -4.73 -24.01
C LYS A 722 -27.45 -5.18 -24.52
N ALA A 723 -28.48 -5.16 -23.68
CA ALA A 723 -29.83 -5.55 -24.09
C ALA A 723 -30.38 -4.59 -25.17
N PRO A 724 -31.00 -5.12 -26.25
CA PRO A 724 -31.54 -4.27 -27.31
C PRO A 724 -32.67 -3.39 -26.75
N LYS A 725 -32.44 -2.07 -26.68
CA LYS A 725 -33.46 -1.10 -26.25
C LYS A 725 -34.59 -1.05 -27.30
N PRO A 726 -35.87 -1.05 -26.90
CA PRO A 726 -36.99 -0.94 -27.84
C PRO A 726 -36.91 0.36 -28.64
N ARG A 727 -37.28 0.29 -29.93
CA ARG A 727 -37.10 1.29 -31.00
C ARG A 727 -37.83 2.64 -30.83
N SER A 728 -38.11 3.12 -29.61
CA SER A 728 -38.82 4.38 -29.38
C SER A 728 -37.92 5.49 -28.85
N ALA A 729 -36.91 5.88 -29.63
CA ALA A 729 -36.29 7.21 -29.55
C ALA A 729 -35.47 7.44 -30.82
N TRP A 730 -36.04 8.17 -31.78
CA TRP A 730 -35.28 8.79 -32.86
C TRP A 730 -34.31 9.80 -32.25
N SER A 731 -33.06 9.40 -32.05
CA SER A 731 -31.92 10.28 -31.84
C SER A 731 -30.88 9.91 -32.89
N ASN A 732 -30.65 10.83 -33.83
CA ASN A 732 -29.76 10.68 -34.99
C ASN A 732 -28.29 10.93 -34.64
N THR A 733 -27.84 10.43 -33.50
CA THR A 733 -26.43 10.47 -33.11
C THR A 733 -26.09 9.15 -32.44
N HIS A 734 -25.28 8.33 -33.12
CA HIS A 734 -24.73 7.07 -32.61
C HIS A 734 -23.72 7.34 -31.47
N GLN A 735 -24.16 7.88 -30.35
CA GLN A 735 -23.44 7.82 -29.08
C GLN A 735 -24.24 6.90 -28.16
N LEU A 736 -23.79 5.65 -28.01
CA LEU A 736 -24.32 4.78 -26.97
C LEU A 736 -24.06 5.43 -25.62
N GLU A 737 -25.10 5.59 -24.80
CA GLU A 737 -24.92 6.05 -23.42
C GLU A 737 -24.02 5.07 -22.65
N PRO A 738 -23.07 5.55 -21.83
CA PRO A 738 -22.20 4.68 -21.04
C PRO A 738 -22.99 3.88 -20.01
N CYS A 739 -22.55 2.65 -19.75
CA CYS A 739 -23.00 1.79 -18.66
C CYS A 739 -22.72 2.48 -17.31
N LYS A 740 -23.74 2.53 -16.44
CA LYS A 740 -23.66 3.17 -15.12
C LYS A 740 -23.40 2.10 -14.07
N LEU A 741 -22.26 2.17 -13.40
CA LEU A 741 -21.89 1.30 -12.28
C LEU A 741 -22.05 2.06 -10.97
N HIS A 742 -22.72 1.46 -9.99
CA HIS A 742 -23.04 2.14 -8.73
C HIS A 742 -22.03 1.74 -7.67
N LEU A 743 -21.31 2.71 -7.10
CA LEU A 743 -20.39 2.45 -6.01
C LEU A 743 -21.08 2.73 -4.67
N THR A 744 -21.02 1.76 -3.77
CA THR A 744 -21.56 1.87 -2.41
C THR A 744 -20.48 1.49 -1.42
N LYS A 745 -20.40 2.24 -0.32
CA LYS A 745 -19.54 1.86 0.80
C LYS A 745 -20.22 0.78 1.62
N THR A 746 -19.52 -0.30 1.90
CA THR A 746 -20.08 -1.43 2.66
C THR A 746 -18.97 -2.16 3.42
N SER A 747 -19.23 -2.49 4.68
CA SER A 747 -18.34 -3.30 5.53
C SER A 747 -18.62 -4.80 5.43
N ASP A 748 -19.85 -5.17 5.05
CA ASP A 748 -20.36 -6.55 5.11
C ASP A 748 -20.29 -7.29 3.78
N PHE A 749 -19.61 -6.72 2.78
CA PHE A 749 -19.52 -7.31 1.46
C PHE A 749 -18.49 -8.44 1.42
N LYS A 750 -18.89 -9.60 0.88
CA LYS A 750 -18.03 -10.79 0.82
C LYS A 750 -17.83 -11.26 -0.61
N TRP A 751 -16.58 -11.57 -0.94
CA TRP A 751 -16.20 -12.20 -2.20
C TRP A 751 -15.33 -13.42 -1.93
N LYS A 752 -15.29 -14.33 -2.89
CA LYS A 752 -14.53 -15.57 -2.81
C LYS A 752 -13.09 -15.37 -3.26
N ARG A 753 -12.91 -14.69 -4.40
CA ARG A 753 -11.60 -14.60 -5.07
C ARG A 753 -11.39 -13.26 -5.74
N VAL A 754 -10.17 -12.74 -5.67
CA VAL A 754 -9.71 -11.57 -6.42
C VAL A 754 -9.21 -12.02 -7.79
N GLN A 755 -9.64 -11.36 -8.86
CA GLN A 755 -9.26 -11.68 -10.23
C GLN A 755 -8.12 -10.79 -10.73
N GLY A 756 -8.21 -9.47 -10.50
CA GLY A 756 -7.21 -8.47 -10.88
C GLY A 756 -7.86 -7.13 -11.23
N LEU A 757 -7.14 -6.22 -11.91
CA LEU A 757 -7.67 -4.90 -12.25
C LEU A 757 -8.81 -5.03 -13.27
N CYS A 758 -9.88 -4.27 -13.04
CA CYS A 758 -11.02 -4.26 -13.95
C CYS A 758 -10.63 -3.52 -15.24
N LYS A 759 -10.80 -4.17 -16.39
CA LYS A 759 -10.60 -3.53 -17.70
C LYS A 759 -11.85 -2.69 -18.01
N LEU A 760 -11.84 -1.42 -17.64
CA LEU A 760 -12.91 -0.47 -17.94
C LEU A 760 -12.48 0.42 -19.10
N GLU A 761 -13.22 0.36 -20.22
CA GLU A 761 -12.97 1.23 -21.37
C GLU A 761 -13.65 2.59 -21.17
N GLU A 762 -12.92 3.65 -21.50
CA GLU A 762 -13.42 5.02 -21.35
C GLU A 762 -14.50 5.32 -22.39
N GLY A 763 -15.57 5.97 -21.95
CA GLY A 763 -16.76 6.22 -22.77
C GLY A 763 -17.77 5.07 -22.77
N GLU A 764 -17.38 3.86 -22.35
CA GLU A 764 -18.32 2.74 -22.16
C GLU A 764 -18.87 2.67 -20.74
N VAL A 765 -18.11 3.12 -19.74
CA VAL A 765 -18.46 2.99 -18.33
C VAL A 765 -18.30 4.31 -17.57
N VAL A 766 -19.24 4.61 -16.69
CA VAL A 766 -19.20 5.73 -15.74
C VAL A 766 -19.68 5.27 -14.38
N PHE A 767 -19.09 5.84 -13.33
CA PHE A 767 -19.47 5.56 -11.95
C PHE A 767 -20.52 6.54 -11.46
N VAL A 768 -21.48 6.00 -10.73
CA VAL A 768 -22.61 6.69 -10.12
C VAL A 768 -22.59 6.48 -8.62
#